data_AF-A0A7U9H6A5-F1
#
_entry.id   AF-A0A7U9H6A5-F1
#
_cell.length_a   1.000
_cell.length_b   1.000
_cell.length_c   1.000
_cell.angle_alpha   90.00
_cell.angle_beta   90.00
_cell.angle_gamma   90.00
#
_symmetry.space_group_name_H-M   'P 1'
#
loop_
_entity.id
_entity.type
_entity.pdbx_description
1 polymer ?
#
loop_
_entity_poly.entity_id
_entity_poly.type
_entity_poly.pdbx_seq_one_letter_code
_entity_poly.pdbx_strand_id
1 'polypeptide(L)'
;MRQFIYQDEKSHKFWMVEPHGNELHISWGKVGTNGQSQVKNFADAAAAEKAELKLIAEKTKKGYVEDASANVNLPPATKARVTREVETPPVNKNKCPWLADDATIPVTDDINRFAFPHRRRPREIGYLYKDGEIWKRIADNTRAYDPDNNYRSYPENWQLAFAELQRRILDNQQTGSVQSDAALLWSFWNSYSADELVDDLVIRCGLETTVEIALCALQLKYKPVKTDVTTIIPPDLEAESLPSWHQRLCHYLSLASEDEWQRCVDKVLTAIPSLSPARQPFAALLIPERPDIANAMALHYADQNVPAMTWLSMIASDDVALATLEKYVFPPLYNDFRNYLATLLANNGVHGVSRILLKLPVEYPVKYTDLFTHIHANAENLVKWLWRTNHPDAIQILILGVIGKKKHLEYLSKACQKHPAAAIAAYATLLAIHEDAQWRNALVKLITATPELVCDVIPWVNAKAAGILSECRPQPVTDECEYATADMLPELFTAPPWVINKKKNAIPVFDLPVLPVPAVTDITPGITELISHTDISRFSEIAKFQASQQTLFTDLPLIEKESWETSFIPLTPEQQILWRLGFKEWRRTGEEQYEKKIMPQSAVDALLRFDFPALKAEFAQYHNKGSRHWQLYALCFLPTQHAIYFLNQIINEEQFSGEREILAIFGDAAIPAFMKCLQRKPQQLWIFTLFLGVSELALPMAQRLQKKMSAEDARKWLVNFPRHAAAGLLPVALGKQGKDRDCARQALRLLVKLNQRETIEEIAQWYNQPDVLAALATLFDSDPLEEYPAKIAPLPGFYQFSLWRRPRLKSNNLPLPDDAMRHLGTMLSFPRDITPYAGLAIIKETFTRESLADFGWDLYTAWTEAGAPAKENWAFTSLGILGNDDTARKLTPLIRA
;
A
#
# COMPACT_ATOMS: atom_id res chain seq x y z
N MET A 1 -16.20 38.97 -12.41
CA MET A 1 -16.36 37.68 -11.70
C MET A 1 -14.99 37.05 -11.40
N ARG A 2 -14.69 36.71 -10.13
CA ARG A 2 -13.46 35.99 -9.75
C ARG A 2 -13.77 34.53 -9.45
N GLN A 3 -13.04 33.60 -10.07
CA GLN A 3 -13.27 32.16 -9.92
C GLN A 3 -12.08 31.48 -9.24
N PHE A 4 -12.39 30.58 -8.31
CA PHE A 4 -11.42 29.81 -7.55
C PHE A 4 -11.72 28.32 -7.64
N ILE A 5 -10.66 27.51 -7.76
CA ILE A 5 -10.75 26.05 -7.86
C ILE A 5 -10.09 25.40 -6.65
N TYR A 6 -10.75 24.38 -6.10
CA TYR A 6 -10.19 23.50 -5.07
C TYR A 6 -10.15 22.07 -5.60
N GLN A 7 -8.98 21.43 -5.51
CA GLN A 7 -8.77 20.07 -5.99
C GLN A 7 -7.97 19.23 -4.97
N ASP A 8 -8.53 18.08 -4.60
CA ASP A 8 -7.85 17.02 -3.83
C ASP A 8 -8.18 15.63 -4.42
N GLU A 9 -7.69 14.55 -3.79
CA GLU A 9 -7.91 13.16 -4.26
C GLU A 9 -9.39 12.75 -4.42
N LYS A 10 -10.34 13.48 -3.81
CA LYS A 10 -11.77 13.12 -3.76
C LYS A 10 -12.70 14.24 -4.25
N SER A 11 -12.22 15.47 -4.42
CA SER A 11 -13.03 16.67 -4.66
C SER A 11 -12.41 17.56 -5.74
N HIS A 12 -13.23 18.01 -6.70
CA HIS A 12 -12.87 19.05 -7.67
C HIS A 12 -14.02 20.07 -7.74
N LYS A 13 -13.85 21.22 -7.10
CA LYS A 13 -14.92 22.18 -6.83
C LYS A 13 -14.56 23.59 -7.29
N PHE A 14 -15.54 24.32 -7.79
CA PHE A 14 -15.41 25.76 -8.06
C PHE A 14 -16.10 26.57 -6.96
N TRP A 15 -15.58 27.78 -6.74
CA TRP A 15 -16.20 28.82 -5.95
C TRP A 15 -15.98 30.15 -6.68
N MET A 16 -17.04 30.91 -6.90
CA MET A 16 -17.00 32.20 -7.59
C MET A 16 -17.59 33.27 -6.69
N VAL A 17 -17.05 34.48 -6.82
CA VAL A 17 -17.56 35.65 -6.14
C VAL A 17 -17.55 36.84 -7.08
N GLU A 18 -18.61 37.64 -7.03
CA GLU A 18 -18.74 38.87 -7.81
C GLU A 18 -19.55 39.92 -7.05
N PRO A 19 -18.98 41.11 -6.81
CA PRO A 19 -19.71 42.23 -6.23
C PRO A 19 -20.57 42.92 -7.31
N HIS A 20 -21.81 43.22 -6.97
CA HIS A 20 -22.76 43.99 -7.78
C HIS A 20 -23.35 45.12 -6.91
N GLY A 21 -22.68 46.28 -6.90
CA GLY A 21 -23.12 47.40 -6.07
C GLY A 21 -23.07 47.08 -4.58
N ASN A 22 -24.22 47.08 -3.90
CA ASN A 22 -24.34 46.69 -2.50
C ASN A 22 -24.66 45.19 -2.30
N GLU A 23 -24.62 44.39 -3.36
CA GLU A 23 -24.84 42.94 -3.32
C GLU A 23 -23.56 42.17 -3.62
N LEU A 24 -23.41 40.98 -3.03
CA LEU A 24 -22.33 40.06 -3.30
C LEU A 24 -22.91 38.72 -3.78
N HIS A 25 -22.63 38.38 -5.03
CA HIS A 25 -23.10 37.17 -5.70
C HIS A 25 -22.03 36.08 -5.55
N ILE A 26 -22.40 34.96 -4.94
CA ILE A 26 -21.49 33.87 -4.61
C ILE A 26 -22.04 32.58 -5.22
N SER A 27 -21.22 31.84 -5.97
CA SER A 27 -21.62 30.57 -6.58
C SER A 27 -20.61 29.46 -6.28
N TRP A 28 -21.05 28.24 -6.01
CA TRP A 28 -20.15 27.12 -5.73
C TRP A 28 -20.71 25.77 -6.18
N GLY A 29 -19.84 24.85 -6.54
CA GLY A 29 -20.26 23.54 -7.05
C GLY A 29 -19.10 22.63 -7.38
N LYS A 30 -19.40 21.48 -7.98
CA LYS A 30 -18.39 20.62 -8.59
C LYS A 30 -18.07 21.20 -9.98
N VAL A 31 -16.80 21.23 -10.37
CA VAL A 31 -16.41 21.76 -11.69
C VAL A 31 -17.14 20.96 -12.78
N GLY A 32 -17.85 21.65 -13.67
CA GLY A 32 -18.70 21.06 -14.72
C GLY A 32 -20.19 20.86 -14.36
N THR A 33 -20.66 21.34 -13.19
CA THR A 33 -22.10 21.37 -12.86
C THR A 33 -22.60 22.82 -12.67
N ASN A 34 -23.93 23.02 -12.70
CA ASN A 34 -24.53 24.35 -12.51
C ASN A 34 -24.34 24.94 -11.09
N GLY A 35 -23.86 24.14 -10.12
CA GLY A 35 -23.61 24.59 -8.76
C GLY A 35 -24.83 25.10 -7.98
N GLN A 36 -24.56 25.83 -6.90
CA GLN A 36 -25.51 26.59 -6.09
C GLN A 36 -25.06 28.05 -6.07
N SER A 37 -26.01 28.99 -6.04
CA SER A 37 -25.73 30.42 -5.94
C SER A 37 -26.43 31.06 -4.74
N GLN A 38 -25.84 32.13 -4.21
CA GLN A 38 -26.36 32.92 -3.10
C GLN A 38 -26.01 34.39 -3.31
N VAL A 39 -26.97 35.27 -3.07
CA VAL A 39 -26.77 36.73 -3.07
C VAL A 39 -26.81 37.23 -1.62
N LYS A 40 -25.86 38.11 -1.25
CA LYS A 40 -25.80 38.75 0.07
C LYS A 40 -25.83 40.26 -0.07
N ASN A 41 -26.73 40.92 0.68
CA ASN A 41 -26.91 42.36 0.62
C ASN A 41 -26.15 43.06 1.76
N PHE A 42 -25.53 44.19 1.46
CA PHE A 42 -24.77 45.04 2.36
C PHE A 42 -25.31 46.47 2.37
N ALA A 43 -24.89 47.26 3.37
CA ALA A 43 -25.37 48.63 3.54
C ALA A 43 -24.90 49.57 2.42
N ASP A 44 -23.70 49.33 1.88
CA ASP A 44 -23.10 50.08 0.79
C ASP A 44 -22.10 49.21 0.01
N ALA A 45 -21.60 49.73 -1.10
CA ALA A 45 -20.64 49.02 -1.96
C ALA A 45 -19.29 48.76 -1.27
N ALA A 46 -18.84 49.66 -0.38
CA ALA A 46 -17.58 49.49 0.33
C ALA A 46 -17.63 48.32 1.33
N ALA A 47 -18.79 48.09 1.95
CA ALA A 47 -19.04 46.96 2.83
C ALA A 47 -19.09 45.63 2.05
N ALA A 48 -19.66 45.62 0.83
CA ALA A 48 -19.68 44.45 -0.04
C ALA A 48 -18.26 44.06 -0.50
N GLU A 49 -17.44 45.03 -0.91
CA GLU A 49 -16.04 44.82 -1.33
C GLU A 49 -15.16 44.30 -0.18
N LYS A 50 -15.33 44.87 1.03
CA LYS A 50 -14.63 44.37 2.23
C LYS A 50 -15.03 42.95 2.59
N ALA A 51 -16.30 42.58 2.39
CA ALA A 51 -16.79 41.23 2.62
C ALA A 51 -16.29 40.22 1.56
N GLU A 52 -16.17 40.65 0.30
CA GLU A 52 -15.56 39.87 -0.78
C GLU A 52 -14.12 39.50 -0.45
N LEU A 53 -13.27 40.50 -0.13
CA LEU A 53 -11.87 40.28 0.19
C LEU A 53 -11.68 39.33 1.39
N LYS A 54 -12.57 39.44 2.39
CA LYS A 54 -12.58 38.53 3.55
C LYS A 54 -12.90 37.09 3.14
N LEU A 55 -13.89 36.89 2.27
CA LEU A 55 -14.26 35.55 1.78
C LEU A 55 -13.17 34.94 0.92
N ILE A 56 -12.52 35.74 0.07
CA ILE A 56 -11.37 35.31 -0.74
C ILE A 56 -10.24 34.85 0.17
N ALA A 57 -9.84 35.64 1.17
CA ALA A 57 -8.80 35.25 2.12
C ALA A 57 -9.14 33.96 2.87
N GLU A 58 -10.40 33.75 3.25
CA GLU A 58 -10.85 32.51 3.89
C GLU A 58 -10.78 31.30 2.95
N LYS A 59 -11.15 31.48 1.68
CA LYS A 59 -11.13 30.41 0.66
C LYS A 59 -9.70 30.06 0.24
N THR A 60 -8.83 31.04 0.06
CA THR A 60 -7.41 30.81 -0.22
C THR A 60 -6.72 30.07 0.94
N LYS A 61 -7.04 30.39 2.19
CA LYS A 61 -6.55 29.64 3.36
C LYS A 61 -7.04 28.18 3.39
N LYS A 62 -8.18 27.88 2.78
CA LYS A 62 -8.73 26.53 2.62
C LYS A 62 -8.22 25.80 1.37
N GLY A 63 -7.22 26.34 0.68
CA GLY A 63 -6.57 25.71 -0.48
C GLY A 63 -7.26 25.96 -1.82
N TYR A 64 -8.17 26.95 -1.92
CA TYR A 64 -8.73 27.37 -3.20
C TYR A 64 -7.74 28.29 -3.93
N VAL A 65 -7.43 27.98 -5.19
CA VAL A 65 -6.51 28.75 -6.04
C VAL A 65 -7.31 29.52 -7.08
N GLU A 66 -6.95 30.78 -7.31
CA GLU A 66 -7.62 31.64 -8.29
C GLU A 66 -7.27 31.21 -9.72
N ASP A 67 -8.30 31.01 -10.56
CA ASP A 67 -8.15 30.66 -11.97
C ASP A 67 -8.05 31.96 -12.79
N ALA A 68 -6.84 32.29 -13.26
CA ALA A 68 -6.55 33.55 -13.95
C ALA A 68 -6.92 33.55 -15.45
N SER A 69 -7.63 32.52 -15.95
CA SER A 69 -7.99 32.39 -17.36
C SER A 69 -9.14 33.30 -17.85
N ALA A 70 -9.73 34.11 -16.96
CA ALA A 70 -10.82 35.03 -17.28
C ALA A 70 -10.41 36.52 -17.11
N ASN A 71 -9.55 37.03 -17.99
CA ASN A 71 -9.43 38.47 -18.26
C ASN A 71 -8.67 38.74 -19.57
N VAL A 72 -9.36 38.64 -20.71
CA VAL A 72 -8.95 39.31 -21.94
C VAL A 72 -10.17 40.04 -22.51
N ASN A 73 -10.25 41.34 -22.24
CA ASN A 73 -11.15 42.28 -22.92
C ASN A 73 -10.44 42.82 -24.16
N LEU A 74 -11.02 42.62 -25.35
CA LEU A 74 -10.63 43.31 -26.59
C LEU A 74 -11.79 44.23 -27.04
N PRO A 75 -11.54 45.52 -27.37
CA PRO A 75 -12.55 46.46 -27.86
C PRO A 75 -12.82 46.32 -29.37
N PRO A 76 -13.89 46.95 -29.93
CA PRO A 76 -14.73 46.34 -30.95
C PRO A 76 -14.38 46.77 -32.39
N ALA A 77 -14.61 45.86 -33.34
CA ALA A 77 -14.71 46.19 -34.77
C ALA A 77 -16.11 45.84 -35.31
N THR A 78 -16.67 46.81 -36.02
CA THR A 78 -18.07 46.91 -36.43
C THR A 78 -18.42 46.01 -37.62
N LYS A 79 -19.52 45.27 -37.45
CA LYS A 79 -20.49 44.66 -38.39
C LYS A 79 -20.22 44.75 -39.91
N ALA A 80 -20.22 43.58 -40.55
CA ALA A 80 -21.08 43.31 -41.71
C ALA A 80 -21.63 41.87 -41.66
N ARG A 81 -22.93 41.78 -41.93
CA ARG A 81 -23.87 40.68 -41.63
C ARG A 81 -23.94 39.70 -42.79
N VAL A 82 -23.76 38.40 -42.52
CA VAL A 82 -24.46 37.34 -43.26
C VAL A 82 -25.10 36.41 -42.24
N THR A 83 -26.41 36.52 -42.13
CA THR A 83 -27.30 35.57 -41.47
C THR A 83 -27.15 34.20 -42.13
N ARG A 84 -26.79 33.18 -41.35
CA ARG A 84 -27.24 31.80 -41.59
C ARG A 84 -27.79 31.24 -40.29
N GLU A 85 -28.93 30.60 -40.46
CA GLU A 85 -29.84 30.11 -39.45
C GLU A 85 -29.18 29.10 -38.49
N VAL A 86 -29.82 28.97 -37.34
CA VAL A 86 -29.61 27.90 -36.38
C VAL A 86 -29.83 26.57 -37.08
N GLU A 87 -28.74 25.87 -37.41
CA GLU A 87 -28.74 24.43 -37.55
C GLU A 87 -27.87 23.86 -36.43
N THR A 88 -28.50 23.08 -35.56
CA THR A 88 -27.82 22.11 -34.69
C THR A 88 -26.74 21.38 -35.48
N PRO A 89 -25.48 21.30 -35.01
CA PRO A 89 -24.50 20.51 -35.72
C PRO A 89 -24.95 19.04 -35.72
N PRO A 90 -24.88 18.34 -36.86
CA PRO A 90 -25.18 16.92 -36.90
C PRO A 90 -24.20 16.20 -35.98
N VAL A 91 -24.72 15.25 -35.20
CA VAL A 91 -23.91 14.28 -34.45
C VAL A 91 -22.93 13.63 -35.43
N ASN A 92 -21.65 13.95 -35.29
CA ASN A 92 -20.60 13.41 -36.13
C ASN A 92 -20.42 11.92 -35.74
N LYS A 93 -20.98 11.02 -36.55
CA LYS A 93 -20.98 9.56 -36.31
C LYS A 93 -19.61 8.87 -36.49
N ASN A 94 -18.54 9.62 -36.79
CA ASN A 94 -17.22 9.08 -37.10
C ASN A 94 -16.13 9.51 -36.09
N LYS A 95 -16.42 9.52 -34.79
CA LYS A 95 -15.38 9.73 -33.77
C LYS A 95 -14.95 8.38 -33.19
N CYS A 96 -13.63 8.11 -33.22
CA CYS A 96 -13.06 6.92 -32.59
C CYS A 96 -13.54 6.80 -31.13
N PRO A 97 -14.02 5.62 -30.68
CA PRO A 97 -14.60 5.46 -29.35
C PRO A 97 -13.56 5.42 -28.22
N TRP A 98 -12.26 5.48 -28.54
CA TRP A 98 -11.14 5.57 -27.60
C TRP A 98 -10.20 6.74 -27.90
N LEU A 99 -9.18 6.91 -27.06
CA LEU A 99 -8.19 7.99 -27.21
C LEU A 99 -7.39 7.84 -28.51
N ALA A 100 -6.93 8.94 -29.09
CA ALA A 100 -6.00 8.86 -30.22
C ALA A 100 -4.64 8.28 -29.79
N ASP A 101 -3.88 7.71 -30.73
CA ASP A 101 -2.58 7.08 -30.48
C ASP A 101 -1.54 8.05 -29.91
N ASP A 102 -1.67 9.34 -30.27
CA ASP A 102 -0.85 10.45 -29.78
C ASP A 102 -1.38 11.11 -28.50
N ALA A 103 -2.47 10.59 -27.94
CA ALA A 103 -3.08 11.18 -26.76
C ALA A 103 -2.16 11.10 -25.54
N THR A 104 -2.12 12.18 -24.78
CA THR A 104 -1.45 12.20 -23.48
C THR A 104 -2.23 11.39 -22.45
N ILE A 105 -1.54 10.63 -21.60
CA ILE A 105 -2.17 10.02 -20.42
C ILE A 105 -1.94 10.90 -19.19
N PRO A 106 -2.88 10.96 -18.23
CA PRO A 106 -2.67 11.68 -16.99
C PRO A 106 -1.47 11.15 -16.20
N VAL A 107 -0.45 11.99 -16.02
CA VAL A 107 0.73 11.66 -15.20
C VAL A 107 0.34 11.79 -13.73
N THR A 108 0.01 10.67 -13.09
CA THR A 108 -0.27 10.61 -11.64
C THR A 108 1.01 10.78 -10.82
N ASP A 109 0.89 11.18 -9.55
CA ASP A 109 2.04 11.27 -8.62
C ASP A 109 2.83 9.95 -8.55
N ASP A 110 2.13 8.82 -8.62
CA ASP A 110 2.74 7.49 -8.65
C ASP A 110 3.58 7.31 -9.93
N ILE A 111 3.04 7.64 -11.10
CA ILE A 111 3.81 7.59 -12.37
C ILE A 111 4.99 8.56 -12.29
N ASN A 112 4.78 9.82 -11.87
CA ASN A 112 5.84 10.82 -11.81
C ASN A 112 6.94 10.47 -10.79
N ARG A 113 6.60 9.75 -9.71
CA ARG A 113 7.55 9.30 -8.69
C ARG A 113 8.56 8.28 -9.24
N PHE A 114 8.15 7.41 -10.17
CA PHE A 114 9.04 6.38 -10.74
C PHE A 114 9.63 6.78 -12.08
N ALA A 115 8.92 7.60 -12.85
CA ALA A 115 9.45 8.12 -14.08
C ALA A 115 10.74 8.91 -13.81
N PHE A 116 11.67 8.86 -14.76
CA PHE A 116 12.95 9.57 -14.66
C PHE A 116 12.68 11.07 -14.45
N PRO A 117 13.52 11.79 -13.68
CA PRO A 117 13.35 13.23 -13.51
C PRO A 117 13.33 13.96 -14.84
N HIS A 118 12.49 15.00 -14.95
CA HIS A 118 12.32 15.77 -16.17
C HIS A 118 11.80 17.17 -15.82
N ARG A 119 12.31 18.21 -16.49
CA ARG A 119 12.02 19.63 -16.21
C ARG A 119 10.55 20.02 -16.37
N ARG A 120 9.83 19.36 -17.28
CA ARG A 120 8.36 19.54 -17.43
C ARG A 120 7.54 18.97 -16.28
N ARG A 121 8.15 18.15 -15.41
CA ARG A 121 7.51 17.51 -14.26
C ARG A 121 8.48 17.47 -13.07
N PRO A 122 8.93 18.64 -12.58
CA PRO A 122 9.92 18.72 -11.53
C PRO A 122 9.34 18.15 -10.23
N ARG A 123 10.20 17.58 -9.40
CA ARG A 123 9.83 17.04 -8.08
C ARG A 123 10.91 17.45 -7.08
N GLU A 124 10.53 17.83 -5.87
CA GLU A 124 11.51 18.21 -4.86
C GLU A 124 12.36 17.01 -4.41
N ILE A 125 13.60 17.28 -4.02
CA ILE A 125 14.46 16.30 -3.36
C ILE A 125 14.06 16.27 -1.88
N GLY A 126 13.19 15.33 -1.51
CA GLY A 126 12.57 15.29 -0.18
C GLY A 126 13.50 14.89 0.98
N TYR A 127 14.73 14.48 0.69
CA TYR A 127 15.77 14.19 1.69
C TYR A 127 17.15 14.41 1.06
N LEU A 128 17.98 15.16 1.78
CA LEU A 128 19.41 15.32 1.50
C LEU A 128 20.18 14.56 2.58
N TYR A 129 21.16 13.78 2.15
CA TYR A 129 22.09 13.15 3.09
C TYR A 129 22.96 14.21 3.76
N LYS A 130 23.41 13.92 4.98
CA LYS A 130 24.21 14.87 5.77
C LYS A 130 25.60 15.05 5.17
N ASP A 131 26.02 16.31 5.10
CA ASP A 131 27.32 16.73 4.59
C ASP A 131 28.47 15.94 5.25
N GLY A 132 29.32 15.33 4.42
CA GLY A 132 30.52 14.60 4.82
C GLY A 132 30.31 13.22 5.51
N GLU A 133 29.08 12.74 5.73
CA GLU A 133 28.86 11.40 6.33
C GLU A 133 29.25 10.25 5.40
N ILE A 134 29.13 10.43 4.08
CA ILE A 134 29.58 9.43 3.10
C ILE A 134 31.08 9.23 3.13
N TRP A 135 31.86 10.31 3.27
CA TRP A 135 33.31 10.26 3.38
C TRP A 135 33.79 9.53 4.63
N LYS A 136 33.10 9.74 5.76
CA LYS A 136 33.35 8.93 6.98
C LYS A 136 33.11 7.45 6.71
N ARG A 137 32.03 7.08 6.02
CA ARG A 137 31.75 5.67 5.66
C ARG A 137 32.76 5.08 4.68
N ILE A 138 33.22 5.86 3.70
CA ILE A 138 34.25 5.45 2.76
C ILE A 138 35.57 5.23 3.52
N ALA A 139 35.94 6.13 4.43
CA ALA A 139 37.13 6.02 5.27
C ALA A 139 37.04 4.87 6.30
N ASP A 140 35.85 4.62 6.88
CA ASP A 140 35.64 3.52 7.84
C ASP A 140 35.65 2.13 7.19
N ASN A 141 35.47 2.06 5.86
CA ASN A 141 35.49 0.82 5.08
C ASN A 141 36.42 0.93 3.87
N THR A 142 37.67 1.33 4.11
CA THR A 142 38.69 1.51 3.05
C THR A 142 38.81 0.29 2.14
N ARG A 143 38.67 -0.94 2.66
CA ARG A 143 38.75 -2.19 1.89
C ARG A 143 37.67 -2.31 0.79
N ALA A 144 36.48 -1.77 1.01
CA ALA A 144 35.41 -1.80 0.01
C ALA A 144 35.68 -0.83 -1.16
N TYR A 145 36.50 0.19 -0.93
CA TYR A 145 36.81 1.25 -1.89
C TYR A 145 38.30 1.32 -2.26
N ASP A 146 39.07 0.30 -1.86
CA ASP A 146 40.51 0.22 -2.08
C ASP A 146 40.79 0.02 -3.57
N PRO A 147 41.40 1.00 -4.26
CA PRO A 147 41.67 0.90 -5.67
C PRO A 147 42.66 -0.25 -5.98
N ASP A 148 43.68 -0.43 -5.14
CA ASP A 148 44.79 -1.36 -5.39
C ASP A 148 44.39 -2.83 -5.28
N ASN A 149 43.44 -3.15 -4.40
CA ASN A 149 42.92 -4.51 -4.26
C ASN A 149 41.88 -4.88 -5.32
N ASN A 150 41.19 -3.90 -5.92
CA ASN A 150 40.04 -4.15 -6.79
C ASN A 150 40.34 -3.96 -8.29
N TYR A 151 41.40 -3.22 -8.66
CA TYR A 151 41.63 -2.75 -10.04
C TYR A 151 43.12 -2.85 -10.43
N ARG A 152 43.55 -4.05 -10.87
CA ARG A 152 44.98 -4.39 -11.04
C ARG A 152 45.70 -3.75 -12.24
N SER A 153 44.99 -2.98 -13.07
CA SER A 153 45.61 -2.21 -14.15
C SER A 153 44.80 -0.93 -14.43
N TYR A 154 45.40 0.21 -14.06
CA TYR A 154 44.86 1.52 -14.40
C TYR A 154 45.39 1.95 -15.77
N PRO A 155 44.56 2.57 -16.64
CA PRO A 155 45.03 3.23 -17.85
C PRO A 155 46.07 4.31 -17.50
N GLU A 156 47.12 4.47 -18.31
CA GLU A 156 48.24 5.40 -18.04
C GLU A 156 47.75 6.84 -17.77
N ASN A 157 46.76 7.30 -18.53
CA ASN A 157 46.15 8.61 -18.37
C ASN A 157 45.23 8.76 -17.13
N TRP A 158 44.92 7.67 -16.43
CA TRP A 158 44.07 7.64 -15.23
C TRP A 158 44.82 7.23 -13.95
N GLN A 159 46.07 6.75 -14.06
CA GLN A 159 46.88 6.31 -12.92
C GLN A 159 47.00 7.38 -11.82
N LEU A 160 47.25 8.63 -12.22
CA LEU A 160 47.36 9.75 -11.26
C LEU A 160 46.05 10.02 -10.52
N ALA A 161 44.92 9.92 -11.21
CA ALA A 161 43.60 10.15 -10.61
C ALA A 161 43.22 9.07 -9.61
N PHE A 162 43.51 7.80 -9.90
CA PHE A 162 43.27 6.69 -8.97
C PHE A 162 44.23 6.73 -7.77
N ALA A 163 45.49 7.10 -7.97
CA ALA A 163 46.45 7.29 -6.89
C ALA A 163 46.04 8.47 -5.97
N GLU A 164 45.58 9.58 -6.55
CA GLU A 164 45.02 10.70 -5.80
C GLU A 164 43.78 10.26 -5.00
N LEU A 165 42.86 9.53 -5.62
CA LEU A 165 41.67 9.00 -4.95
C LEU A 165 42.03 8.10 -3.78
N GLN A 166 42.98 7.18 -3.96
CA GLN A 166 43.42 6.28 -2.89
C GLN A 166 43.98 7.07 -1.70
N ARG A 167 44.86 8.05 -1.97
CA ARG A 167 45.40 8.93 -0.92
C ARG A 167 44.28 9.66 -0.20
N ARG A 168 43.32 10.21 -0.95
CA ARG A 168 42.16 10.92 -0.39
C ARG A 168 41.31 10.04 0.52
N ILE A 169 41.07 8.78 0.15
CA ILE A 169 40.32 7.82 0.96
C ILE A 169 41.07 7.50 2.26
N LEU A 170 42.38 7.25 2.19
CA LEU A 170 43.21 6.93 3.36
C LEU A 170 43.31 8.11 4.34
N ASP A 171 43.43 9.32 3.82
CA ASP A 171 43.57 10.55 4.63
C ASP A 171 42.21 11.17 5.01
N ASN A 172 41.09 10.55 4.62
CA ASN A 172 39.72 11.07 4.76
C ASN A 172 39.57 12.52 4.22
N GLN A 173 40.18 12.78 3.05
CA GLN A 173 40.16 14.07 2.36
C GLN A 173 39.05 14.12 1.31
N GLN A 174 38.07 15.00 1.54
CA GLN A 174 36.85 15.05 0.73
C GLN A 174 37.05 15.69 -0.65
N THR A 175 38.00 16.59 -0.81
CA THR A 175 38.22 17.36 -2.05
C THR A 175 39.35 16.77 -2.88
N GLY A 176 39.24 16.88 -4.21
CA GLY A 176 40.28 16.44 -5.15
C GLY A 176 39.99 16.88 -6.58
N SER A 177 40.76 16.36 -7.53
CA SER A 177 40.58 16.63 -8.95
C SER A 177 39.27 16.06 -9.52
N VAL A 178 38.77 16.66 -10.62
CA VAL A 178 37.60 16.16 -11.36
C VAL A 178 37.78 14.69 -11.76
N GLN A 179 38.98 14.28 -12.18
CA GLN A 179 39.24 12.89 -12.56
C GLN A 179 39.25 11.95 -11.34
N SER A 180 39.76 12.38 -10.18
CA SER A 180 39.71 11.53 -8.97
C SER A 180 38.29 11.42 -8.41
N ASP A 181 37.47 12.47 -8.49
CA ASP A 181 36.03 12.41 -8.19
C ASP A 181 35.28 11.54 -9.21
N ALA A 182 35.67 11.56 -10.49
CA ALA A 182 35.08 10.71 -11.53
C ALA A 182 35.41 9.22 -11.31
N ALA A 183 36.64 8.92 -10.89
CA ALA A 183 37.05 7.59 -10.49
C ALA A 183 36.24 7.08 -9.28
N LEU A 184 35.98 7.95 -8.30
CA LEU A 184 35.13 7.64 -7.15
C LEU A 184 33.69 7.39 -7.58
N LEU A 185 33.08 8.28 -8.37
CA LEU A 185 31.72 8.15 -8.86
C LEU A 185 31.53 6.88 -9.72
N TRP A 186 32.52 6.54 -10.54
CA TRP A 186 32.53 5.30 -11.31
C TRP A 186 32.50 4.05 -10.42
N SER A 187 33.21 4.05 -9.28
CA SER A 187 33.18 2.93 -8.31
C SER A 187 31.79 2.70 -7.68
N PHE A 188 30.92 3.71 -7.72
CA PHE A 188 29.55 3.67 -7.20
C PHE A 188 28.50 3.27 -8.26
N TRP A 189 28.91 2.77 -9.44
CA TRP A 189 27.99 2.42 -10.53
C TRP A 189 26.78 1.58 -10.09
N ASN A 190 26.97 0.60 -9.19
CA ASN A 190 25.91 -0.26 -8.65
C ASN A 190 25.79 -0.21 -7.13
N SER A 191 26.08 0.96 -6.54
CA SER A 191 26.01 1.17 -5.09
C SER A 191 24.67 1.76 -4.65
N TYR A 192 24.10 1.23 -3.57
CA TYR A 192 22.93 1.82 -2.90
C TYR A 192 23.21 3.20 -2.27
N SER A 193 24.48 3.60 -2.15
CA SER A 193 24.89 4.91 -1.62
C SER A 193 25.28 5.90 -2.72
N ALA A 194 24.96 5.60 -3.98
CA ALA A 194 25.29 6.45 -5.12
C ALA A 194 24.57 7.82 -5.07
N ASP A 195 23.31 7.85 -4.63
CA ASP A 195 22.53 9.09 -4.49
C ASP A 195 23.19 10.09 -3.53
N GLU A 196 23.70 9.57 -2.42
CA GLU A 196 24.37 10.37 -1.41
C GLU A 196 25.72 10.93 -1.90
N LEU A 197 26.43 10.18 -2.74
CA LEU A 197 27.66 10.67 -3.37
C LEU A 197 27.37 11.80 -4.36
N VAL A 198 26.28 11.71 -5.12
CA VAL A 198 25.84 12.79 -6.00
C VAL A 198 25.45 14.02 -5.19
N ASP A 199 24.74 13.85 -4.07
CA ASP A 199 24.41 14.96 -3.17
C ASP A 199 25.67 15.67 -2.66
N ASP A 200 26.67 14.90 -2.17
CA ASP A 200 27.97 15.45 -1.72
C ASP A 200 28.68 16.22 -2.85
N LEU A 201 28.74 15.65 -4.06
CA LEU A 201 29.38 16.29 -5.21
C LEU A 201 28.68 17.59 -5.62
N VAL A 202 27.35 17.61 -5.66
CA VAL A 202 26.60 18.83 -6.00
C VAL A 202 26.78 19.90 -4.92
N ILE A 203 26.73 19.53 -3.63
CA ILE A 203 26.92 20.46 -2.51
C ILE A 203 28.34 21.04 -2.53
N ARG A 204 29.36 20.21 -2.74
CA ARG A 204 30.78 20.56 -2.62
C ARG A 204 31.34 21.24 -3.86
N CYS A 205 30.97 20.77 -5.04
CA CYS A 205 31.57 21.18 -6.32
C CYS A 205 30.60 21.99 -7.21
N GLY A 206 29.31 21.99 -6.90
CA GLY A 206 28.27 22.56 -7.76
C GLY A 206 27.81 21.58 -8.85
N LEU A 207 26.63 21.86 -9.42
CA LEU A 207 25.98 20.99 -10.40
C LEU A 207 26.79 20.87 -11.70
N GLU A 208 27.27 21.99 -12.23
CA GLU A 208 28.05 22.03 -13.48
C GLU A 208 29.31 21.14 -13.42
N THR A 209 30.08 21.24 -12.34
CA THR A 209 31.27 20.40 -12.14
C THR A 209 30.89 18.94 -11.87
N THR A 210 29.76 18.68 -11.19
CA THR A 210 29.25 17.32 -11.01
C THR A 210 28.89 16.66 -12.34
N VAL A 211 28.36 17.42 -13.30
CA VAL A 211 28.11 16.93 -14.67
C VAL A 211 29.42 16.58 -15.38
N GLU A 212 30.46 17.41 -15.26
CA GLU A 212 31.79 17.09 -15.80
C GLU A 212 32.37 15.81 -15.21
N ILE A 213 32.28 15.67 -13.88
CA ILE A 213 32.70 14.47 -13.15
C ILE A 213 31.98 13.22 -13.67
N ALA A 214 30.65 13.31 -13.86
CA ALA A 214 29.85 12.22 -14.41
C ALA A 214 30.24 11.87 -15.85
N LEU A 215 30.46 12.86 -16.72
CA LEU A 215 30.89 12.66 -18.11
C LEU A 215 32.29 12.03 -18.17
N CYS A 216 33.21 12.45 -17.30
CA CYS A 216 34.51 11.81 -17.14
C CYS A 216 34.39 10.36 -16.66
N ALA A 217 33.50 10.08 -15.71
CA ALA A 217 33.27 8.72 -15.20
C ALA A 217 32.74 7.77 -16.28
N LEU A 218 31.93 8.27 -17.22
CA LEU A 218 31.43 7.49 -18.36
C LEU A 218 32.52 7.03 -19.34
N GLN A 219 33.72 7.62 -19.31
CA GLN A 219 34.85 7.15 -20.13
C GLN A 219 35.39 5.78 -19.68
N LEU A 220 35.06 5.36 -18.45
CA LEU A 220 35.52 4.11 -17.87
C LEU A 220 34.51 2.98 -18.12
N LYS A 221 35.01 1.76 -18.35
CA LYS A 221 34.18 0.57 -18.55
C LYS A 221 33.62 0.05 -17.22
N TYR A 222 32.29 -0.07 -17.06
CA TYR A 222 31.68 -0.72 -15.89
C TYR A 222 31.92 -2.24 -15.88
N LYS A 223 32.22 -2.82 -14.70
CA LYS A 223 32.25 -4.27 -14.48
C LYS A 223 32.07 -4.68 -13.00
N PRO A 224 31.52 -5.87 -12.73
CA PRO A 224 31.49 -6.46 -11.38
C PRO A 224 32.89 -6.93 -10.96
N VAL A 225 33.32 -6.48 -9.77
CA VAL A 225 34.48 -6.87 -8.92
C VAL A 225 35.55 -7.82 -9.53
N LYS A 226 36.83 -7.37 -9.57
CA LYS A 226 38.10 -8.09 -9.95
C LYS A 226 38.49 -8.14 -11.44
N THR A 227 38.38 -7.05 -12.18
CA THR A 227 38.89 -6.97 -13.57
C THR A 227 39.58 -5.64 -13.87
N ASP A 228 40.40 -5.64 -14.92
CA ASP A 228 41.14 -4.48 -15.42
C ASP A 228 40.24 -3.30 -15.78
N VAL A 229 40.62 -2.09 -15.36
CA VAL A 229 39.92 -0.84 -15.71
C VAL A 229 40.41 -0.39 -17.08
N THR A 230 39.47 -0.15 -18.00
CA THR A 230 39.80 0.22 -19.38
C THR A 230 38.93 1.37 -19.86
N THR A 231 39.49 2.19 -20.74
CA THR A 231 38.79 3.24 -21.49
C THR A 231 38.40 2.79 -22.90
N ILE A 232 38.90 1.63 -23.33
CA ILE A 232 38.58 1.03 -24.63
C ILE A 232 37.27 0.25 -24.48
N ILE A 233 36.18 0.87 -24.93
CA ILE A 233 34.83 0.30 -24.86
C ILE A 233 34.34 0.07 -26.30
N PRO A 234 34.19 -1.19 -26.74
CA PRO A 234 33.81 -1.48 -28.12
C PRO A 234 32.33 -1.12 -28.35
N PRO A 235 31.95 -0.69 -29.58
CA PRO A 235 30.59 -0.27 -29.90
C PRO A 235 29.57 -1.40 -29.82
N ASP A 236 29.96 -2.64 -30.12
CA ASP A 236 29.13 -3.85 -30.10
C ASP A 236 29.05 -4.52 -28.72
N LEU A 237 29.55 -3.85 -27.67
CA LEU A 237 29.41 -4.32 -26.29
C LEU A 237 27.93 -4.51 -25.95
N GLU A 238 27.63 -5.61 -25.26
CA GLU A 238 26.29 -5.85 -24.70
C GLU A 238 25.84 -4.63 -23.88
N ALA A 239 24.56 -4.26 -24.01
CA ALA A 239 24.03 -3.10 -23.31
C ALA A 239 24.20 -3.28 -21.80
N GLU A 240 24.77 -2.26 -21.15
CA GLU A 240 24.98 -2.25 -19.70
C GLU A 240 23.84 -1.51 -18.98
N SER A 241 23.65 -1.81 -17.70
CA SER A 241 22.70 -1.08 -16.86
C SER A 241 23.11 0.36 -16.66
N LEU A 242 22.12 1.25 -16.55
CA LEU A 242 22.35 2.65 -16.25
C LEU A 242 23.08 2.79 -14.90
N PRO A 243 24.02 3.74 -14.74
CA PRO A 243 24.65 3.96 -13.45
C PRO A 243 23.63 4.33 -12.38
N SER A 244 23.79 3.79 -11.16
CA SER A 244 22.87 4.05 -10.03
C SER A 244 22.80 5.53 -9.66
N TRP A 245 23.89 6.28 -9.84
CA TRP A 245 23.93 7.73 -9.62
C TRP A 245 23.20 8.56 -10.69
N HIS A 246 22.92 7.99 -11.87
CA HIS A 246 22.45 8.74 -13.04
C HIS A 246 21.12 9.44 -12.77
N GLN A 247 20.15 8.71 -12.21
CA GLN A 247 18.82 9.27 -11.92
C GLN A 247 18.87 10.40 -10.90
N ARG A 248 19.77 10.32 -9.90
CA ARG A 248 19.94 11.40 -8.91
C ARG A 248 20.49 12.66 -9.54
N LEU A 249 21.46 12.54 -10.44
CA LEU A 249 22.01 13.69 -11.18
C LEU A 249 20.95 14.33 -12.09
N CYS A 250 20.16 13.51 -12.80
CA CYS A 250 19.01 14.01 -13.58
C CYS A 250 18.00 14.76 -12.70
N HIS A 251 17.85 14.36 -11.43
CA HIS A 251 16.97 15.04 -10.48
C HIS A 251 17.44 16.47 -10.24
N TYR A 252 18.73 16.68 -9.96
CA TYR A 252 19.30 18.03 -9.84
C TYR A 252 19.17 18.84 -11.13
N LEU A 253 19.49 18.24 -12.29
CA LEU A 253 19.33 18.90 -13.60
C LEU A 253 17.88 19.33 -13.87
N SER A 254 16.90 18.54 -13.42
CA SER A 254 15.48 18.87 -13.57
C SER A 254 15.02 20.06 -12.72
N LEU A 255 15.77 20.40 -11.67
CA LEU A 255 15.49 21.50 -10.75
C LEU A 255 16.37 22.73 -10.98
N ALA A 256 17.42 22.60 -11.78
CA ALA A 256 18.36 23.67 -12.09
C ALA A 256 17.66 24.88 -12.74
N SER A 257 18.18 26.08 -12.48
CA SER A 257 17.77 27.29 -13.22
C SER A 257 18.00 27.11 -14.72
N GLU A 258 17.26 27.83 -15.56
CA GLU A 258 17.40 27.70 -17.03
C GLU A 258 18.84 27.96 -17.49
N ASP A 259 19.51 28.97 -16.94
CA ASP A 259 20.89 29.31 -17.28
C ASP A 259 21.88 28.23 -16.85
N GLU A 260 21.75 27.69 -15.64
CA GLU A 260 22.61 26.61 -15.14
C GLU A 260 22.38 25.30 -15.89
N TRP A 261 21.12 24.99 -16.20
CA TRP A 261 20.76 23.83 -17.01
C TRP A 261 21.36 23.93 -18.42
N GLN A 262 21.26 25.09 -19.08
CA GLN A 262 21.83 25.27 -20.41
C GLN A 262 23.35 25.09 -20.42
N ARG A 263 24.06 25.61 -19.40
CA ARG A 263 25.52 25.36 -19.26
C ARG A 263 25.84 23.88 -19.07
N CYS A 264 25.02 23.14 -18.31
CA CYS A 264 25.14 21.69 -18.19
C CYS A 264 24.88 20.97 -19.52
N VAL A 265 23.85 21.37 -20.28
CA VAL A 265 23.54 20.84 -21.61
C VAL A 265 24.71 21.03 -22.56
N ASP A 266 25.31 22.22 -22.60
CA ASP A 266 26.45 22.53 -23.47
C ASP A 266 27.65 21.62 -23.17
N LYS A 267 27.92 21.35 -21.87
CA LYS A 267 28.97 20.40 -21.44
C LYS A 267 28.66 18.97 -21.88
N VAL A 268 27.41 18.52 -21.73
CA VAL A 268 26.98 17.18 -22.18
C VAL A 268 27.15 17.04 -23.70
N LEU A 269 26.65 18.01 -24.47
CA LEU A 269 26.76 18.01 -25.93
C LEU A 269 28.22 18.02 -26.41
N THR A 270 29.07 18.79 -25.74
CA THR A 270 30.51 18.84 -26.02
C THR A 270 31.20 17.50 -25.75
N ALA A 271 30.76 16.79 -24.70
CA ALA A 271 31.37 15.52 -24.30
C ALA A 271 30.94 14.32 -25.16
N ILE A 272 29.70 14.29 -25.69
CA ILE A 272 29.15 13.14 -26.44
C ILE A 272 30.11 12.63 -27.53
N PRO A 273 30.68 13.46 -28.44
CA PRO A 273 31.59 12.97 -29.48
C PRO A 273 32.88 12.35 -28.96
N SER A 274 33.30 12.68 -27.74
CA SER A 274 34.50 12.12 -27.10
C SER A 274 34.27 10.78 -26.41
N LEU A 275 33.01 10.41 -26.16
CA LEU A 275 32.63 9.15 -25.55
C LEU A 275 32.58 8.03 -26.58
N SER A 276 32.89 6.81 -26.15
CA SER A 276 32.67 5.62 -26.97
C SER A 276 31.19 5.49 -27.36
N PRO A 277 30.85 4.93 -28.54
CA PRO A 277 29.46 4.78 -28.97
C PRO A 277 28.55 4.10 -27.94
N ALA A 278 29.08 3.13 -27.17
CA ALA A 278 28.36 2.45 -26.11
C ALA A 278 28.04 3.32 -24.87
N ARG A 279 28.68 4.49 -24.72
CA ARG A 279 28.52 5.43 -23.59
C ARG A 279 27.75 6.68 -23.93
N GLN A 280 27.65 7.05 -25.22
CA GLN A 280 26.90 8.22 -25.68
C GLN A 280 25.43 8.24 -25.24
N PRO A 281 24.68 7.10 -25.24
CA PRO A 281 23.30 7.10 -24.77
C PRO A 281 23.15 7.53 -23.30
N PHE A 282 24.12 7.20 -22.44
CA PHE A 282 24.03 7.54 -21.01
C PHE A 282 24.21 9.04 -20.77
N ALA A 283 25.09 9.68 -21.56
CA ALA A 283 25.23 11.12 -21.58
C ALA A 283 23.97 11.81 -22.13
N ALA A 284 23.40 11.31 -23.23
CA ALA A 284 22.15 11.85 -23.77
C ALA A 284 20.97 11.74 -22.78
N LEU A 285 20.91 10.66 -22.00
CA LEU A 285 19.89 10.47 -20.97
C LEU A 285 20.00 11.45 -19.78
N LEU A 286 21.13 12.17 -19.61
CA LEU A 286 21.22 13.25 -18.61
C LEU A 286 20.36 14.47 -18.98
N ILE A 287 20.01 14.61 -20.26
CA ILE A 287 19.25 15.74 -20.81
C ILE A 287 18.00 15.25 -21.55
N PRO A 288 17.05 14.58 -20.85
CA PRO A 288 15.89 13.96 -21.48
C PRO A 288 14.96 14.97 -22.19
N GLU A 289 15.09 16.26 -21.92
CA GLU A 289 14.37 17.35 -22.60
C GLU A 289 14.82 17.59 -24.06
N ARG A 290 15.92 16.96 -24.48
CA ARG A 290 16.49 17.08 -25.84
C ARG A 290 16.34 15.78 -26.63
N PRO A 291 15.09 15.40 -27.00
CA PRO A 291 14.85 14.16 -27.73
C PRO A 291 15.43 14.20 -29.15
N ASP A 292 15.67 15.39 -29.69
CA ASP A 292 16.36 15.60 -30.97
C ASP A 292 17.77 14.99 -30.98
N ILE A 293 18.48 15.02 -29.85
CA ILE A 293 19.82 14.41 -29.72
C ILE A 293 19.71 12.89 -29.75
N ALA A 294 18.71 12.32 -29.06
CA ALA A 294 18.45 10.89 -29.09
C ALA A 294 18.03 10.40 -30.49
N ASN A 295 17.17 11.17 -31.16
CA ASN A 295 16.73 10.88 -32.53
C ASN A 295 17.93 10.89 -33.49
N ALA A 296 18.74 11.95 -33.47
CA ALA A 296 19.93 12.07 -34.31
C ALA A 296 20.95 10.94 -34.05
N MET A 297 21.17 10.58 -32.78
CA MET A 297 22.08 9.50 -32.40
C MET A 297 21.59 8.13 -32.87
N ALA A 298 20.30 7.84 -32.72
CA ALA A 298 19.70 6.59 -33.20
C ALA A 298 19.84 6.44 -34.73
N LEU A 299 19.58 7.52 -35.48
CA LEU A 299 19.71 7.53 -36.94
C LEU A 299 21.18 7.44 -37.39
N HIS A 300 22.11 8.10 -36.68
CA HIS A 300 23.54 8.05 -37.00
C HIS A 300 24.11 6.63 -36.93
N TYR A 301 23.65 5.84 -35.95
CA TYR A 301 24.06 4.45 -35.76
C TYR A 301 23.08 3.42 -36.35
N ALA A 302 22.18 3.83 -37.25
CA ALA A 302 21.15 2.95 -37.82
C ALA A 302 21.72 1.68 -38.46
N ASP A 303 22.85 1.81 -39.17
CA ASP A 303 23.51 0.70 -39.87
C ASP A 303 24.57 -0.03 -39.03
N GLN A 304 24.80 0.40 -37.78
CA GLN A 304 25.77 -0.21 -36.87
C GLN A 304 25.05 -1.01 -35.78
N ASN A 305 25.71 -2.05 -35.26
CA ASN A 305 25.22 -2.77 -34.08
C ASN A 305 25.80 -2.16 -32.80
N VAL A 306 25.12 -1.15 -32.25
CA VAL A 306 25.46 -0.54 -30.94
C VAL A 306 24.35 -0.85 -29.92
N PRO A 307 24.40 -1.99 -29.19
CA PRO A 307 23.32 -2.42 -28.30
C PRO A 307 22.87 -1.38 -27.27
N ALA A 308 23.80 -0.54 -26.78
CA ALA A 308 23.51 0.53 -25.83
C ALA A 308 22.45 1.53 -26.32
N MET A 309 22.25 1.67 -27.64
CA MET A 309 21.25 2.58 -28.22
C MET A 309 19.82 2.25 -27.79
N THR A 310 19.53 1.01 -27.34
CA THR A 310 18.22 0.63 -26.78
C THR A 310 17.72 1.59 -25.68
N TRP A 311 18.65 2.17 -24.91
CA TRP A 311 18.34 3.13 -23.85
C TRP A 311 17.68 4.43 -24.36
N LEU A 312 17.95 4.82 -25.61
CA LEU A 312 17.36 6.02 -26.22
C LEU A 312 15.86 5.89 -26.46
N SER A 313 15.30 4.66 -26.47
CA SER A 313 13.87 4.43 -26.68
C SER A 313 12.97 5.08 -25.61
N MET A 314 13.52 5.45 -24.46
CA MET A 314 12.80 6.19 -23.40
C MET A 314 12.52 7.65 -23.76
N ILE A 315 13.38 8.27 -24.58
CA ILE A 315 13.36 9.71 -24.86
C ILE A 315 13.19 10.04 -26.34
N ALA A 316 13.51 9.13 -27.25
CA ALA A 316 13.31 9.31 -28.67
C ALA A 316 11.82 9.55 -28.99
N SER A 317 11.57 10.49 -29.90
CA SER A 317 10.23 10.96 -30.27
C SER A 317 9.93 10.87 -31.77
N ASP A 318 10.96 10.74 -32.61
CA ASP A 318 10.80 10.61 -34.06
C ASP A 318 10.52 9.15 -34.45
N ASP A 319 9.50 8.92 -35.29
CA ASP A 319 9.05 7.58 -35.66
C ASP A 319 10.12 6.78 -36.42
N VAL A 320 10.94 7.44 -37.24
CA VAL A 320 12.01 6.77 -38.00
C VAL A 320 13.15 6.35 -37.07
N ALA A 321 13.53 7.25 -36.15
CA ALA A 321 14.50 6.94 -35.10
C ALA A 321 14.01 5.78 -34.21
N LEU A 322 12.73 5.75 -33.86
CA LEU A 322 12.15 4.70 -33.05
C LEU A 322 12.08 3.36 -33.77
N ALA A 323 11.64 3.33 -35.03
CA ALA A 323 11.68 2.14 -35.87
C ALA A 323 13.12 1.59 -35.99
N THR A 324 14.12 2.47 -36.06
CA THR A 324 15.53 2.07 -36.04
C THR A 324 15.93 1.41 -34.71
N LEU A 325 15.37 1.88 -33.58
CA LEU A 325 15.63 1.34 -32.25
C LEU A 325 14.88 0.02 -31.97
N GLU A 326 13.81 -0.30 -32.70
CA GLU A 326 13.03 -1.53 -32.53
C GLU A 326 13.85 -2.81 -32.78
N LYS A 327 14.96 -2.73 -33.53
CA LYS A 327 15.89 -3.85 -33.70
C LYS A 327 16.54 -4.32 -32.39
N TYR A 328 16.52 -3.48 -31.35
CA TYR A 328 17.07 -3.79 -30.04
C TYR A 328 15.99 -4.26 -29.06
N VAL A 329 16.33 -5.29 -28.26
CA VAL A 329 15.50 -5.78 -27.15
C VAL A 329 15.47 -4.75 -26.00
N PHE A 330 14.70 -5.00 -24.95
CA PHE A 330 14.72 -4.18 -23.72
C PHE A 330 16.16 -3.94 -23.22
N PRO A 331 16.44 -2.73 -22.70
CA PRO A 331 17.68 -2.51 -21.96
C PRO A 331 17.80 -3.49 -20.78
N PRO A 332 19.00 -3.64 -20.18
CA PRO A 332 19.21 -4.41 -18.96
C PRO A 332 18.57 -3.72 -17.75
N LEU A 333 17.25 -3.95 -17.61
CA LEU A 333 16.33 -3.21 -16.74
C LEU A 333 16.23 -3.73 -15.29
N TYR A 334 17.25 -4.40 -14.74
CA TYR A 334 17.21 -5.08 -13.44
C TYR A 334 16.50 -4.29 -12.32
N ASN A 335 17.03 -3.12 -11.95
CA ASN A 335 16.42 -2.22 -10.96
C ASN A 335 15.56 -1.11 -11.62
N ASP A 336 15.70 -0.91 -12.93
CA ASP A 336 15.14 0.24 -13.65
C ASP A 336 13.83 -0.06 -14.38
N PHE A 337 13.34 -1.30 -14.39
CA PHE A 337 12.18 -1.68 -15.20
C PHE A 337 10.94 -0.83 -14.90
N ARG A 338 10.64 -0.61 -13.62
CA ARG A 338 9.52 0.23 -13.22
C ARG A 338 9.70 1.67 -13.69
N ASN A 339 10.92 2.19 -13.57
CA ASN A 339 11.24 3.57 -13.89
C ASN A 339 11.20 3.79 -15.41
N TYR A 340 11.67 2.81 -16.19
CA TYR A 340 11.58 2.77 -17.64
C TYR A 340 10.12 2.83 -18.11
N LEU A 341 9.25 1.95 -17.58
CA LEU A 341 7.83 1.94 -17.93
C LEU A 341 7.14 3.25 -17.57
N ALA A 342 7.39 3.75 -16.36
CA ALA A 342 6.83 5.03 -15.92
C ALA A 342 7.30 6.19 -16.80
N THR A 343 8.56 6.17 -17.26
CA THR A 343 9.13 7.19 -18.15
C THR A 343 8.48 7.16 -19.52
N LEU A 344 8.28 5.98 -20.12
CA LEU A 344 7.56 5.84 -21.39
C LEU A 344 6.14 6.40 -21.30
N LEU A 345 5.43 6.03 -20.23
CA LEU A 345 4.08 6.50 -19.94
C LEU A 345 4.04 8.03 -19.75
N ALA A 346 4.95 8.57 -18.95
CA ALA A 346 4.98 9.99 -18.62
C ALA A 346 5.40 10.87 -19.80
N ASN A 347 6.33 10.40 -20.64
CA ASN A 347 6.88 11.20 -21.74
C ASN A 347 6.10 11.01 -23.05
N ASN A 348 5.54 9.82 -23.30
CA ASN A 348 4.97 9.47 -24.61
C ASN A 348 3.48 9.10 -24.56
N GLY A 349 2.81 9.15 -23.41
CA GLY A 349 1.36 8.92 -23.33
C GLY A 349 0.91 7.58 -23.91
N VAL A 350 -0.10 7.59 -24.78
CA VAL A 350 -0.64 6.40 -25.47
C VAL A 350 0.41 5.76 -26.38
N HIS A 351 1.21 6.53 -27.14
CA HIS A 351 2.35 5.99 -27.87
C HIS A 351 3.31 5.21 -26.97
N GLY A 352 3.52 5.68 -25.73
CA GLY A 352 4.29 4.94 -24.73
C GLY A 352 3.71 3.56 -24.43
N VAL A 353 2.37 3.46 -24.36
CA VAL A 353 1.65 2.18 -24.19
C VAL A 353 1.84 1.27 -25.40
N SER A 354 1.64 1.78 -26.61
CA SER A 354 1.80 1.02 -27.85
C SER A 354 3.23 0.48 -28.00
N ARG A 355 4.24 1.29 -27.64
CA ARG A 355 5.65 0.85 -27.64
C ARG A 355 5.93 -0.25 -26.63
N ILE A 356 5.31 -0.19 -25.44
CA ILE A 356 5.41 -1.30 -24.48
C ILE A 356 4.85 -2.57 -25.12
N LEU A 357 3.68 -2.48 -25.78
CA LEU A 357 3.04 -3.62 -26.45
C LEU A 357 3.88 -4.18 -27.61
N LEU A 358 4.48 -3.34 -28.45
CA LEU A 358 5.34 -3.77 -29.57
C LEU A 358 6.57 -4.55 -29.09
N LYS A 359 7.14 -4.19 -27.94
CA LYS A 359 8.26 -4.94 -27.33
C LYS A 359 7.84 -6.25 -26.67
N LEU A 360 6.54 -6.59 -26.65
CA LEU A 360 6.03 -7.91 -26.24
C LEU A 360 5.88 -8.77 -27.51
N PRO A 361 6.85 -9.64 -27.84
CA PRO A 361 6.82 -10.38 -29.11
C PRO A 361 5.56 -11.25 -29.20
N VAL A 362 4.76 -11.05 -30.25
CA VAL A 362 3.40 -11.63 -30.31
C VAL A 362 3.41 -13.14 -30.63
N GLU A 363 4.51 -13.64 -31.18
CA GLU A 363 4.59 -14.97 -31.82
C GLU A 363 4.84 -16.15 -30.87
N TYR A 364 5.05 -15.95 -29.56
CA TYR A 364 5.39 -17.03 -28.63
C TYR A 364 4.62 -16.96 -27.30
N PRO A 365 3.45 -17.63 -27.18
CA PRO A 365 2.68 -17.75 -25.93
C PRO A 365 3.51 -18.14 -24.70
N VAL A 366 4.57 -18.92 -24.91
CA VAL A 366 5.47 -19.47 -23.88
C VAL A 366 6.56 -18.48 -23.41
N LYS A 367 6.74 -17.32 -24.06
CA LYS A 367 7.70 -16.27 -23.65
C LYS A 367 7.05 -15.03 -23.03
N TYR A 368 5.73 -14.82 -23.17
CA TYR A 368 5.03 -13.73 -22.45
C TYR A 368 5.06 -13.92 -20.93
N THR A 369 5.15 -15.19 -20.51
CA THR A 369 5.50 -15.58 -19.15
C THR A 369 6.74 -14.82 -18.73
N ASP A 370 7.83 -14.79 -19.50
CA ASP A 370 9.12 -14.24 -19.03
C ASP A 370 9.08 -12.77 -18.60
N LEU A 371 8.29 -11.87 -19.20
CA LEU A 371 8.20 -10.48 -18.71
C LEU A 371 7.46 -10.37 -17.37
N PHE A 372 6.35 -11.09 -17.22
CA PHE A 372 5.51 -11.08 -16.02
C PHE A 372 5.97 -12.09 -14.94
N THR A 373 6.82 -13.06 -15.31
CA THR A 373 7.45 -14.08 -14.45
C THR A 373 8.87 -13.71 -14.03
N HIS A 374 9.71 -13.08 -14.86
CA HIS A 374 11.04 -12.62 -14.44
C HIS A 374 10.98 -11.29 -13.66
N ILE A 375 9.93 -10.48 -13.83
CA ILE A 375 9.81 -9.17 -13.18
C ILE A 375 8.67 -9.20 -12.17
N HIS A 376 8.91 -9.94 -11.09
CA HIS A 376 7.85 -10.46 -10.22
C HIS A 376 7.24 -9.46 -9.20
N ALA A 377 7.46 -8.15 -9.36
CA ALA A 377 6.83 -7.09 -8.53
C ALA A 377 6.39 -5.82 -9.31
N ASN A 378 7.13 -5.43 -10.35
CA ASN A 378 6.90 -4.15 -11.03
C ASN A 378 5.70 -4.15 -11.99
N ALA A 379 5.29 -5.33 -12.47
CA ALA A 379 4.11 -5.49 -13.33
C ALA A 379 2.79 -5.08 -12.63
N GLU A 380 2.71 -5.16 -11.30
CA GLU A 380 1.51 -4.71 -10.56
C GLU A 380 1.26 -3.19 -10.76
N ASN A 381 2.32 -2.39 -10.86
CA ASN A 381 2.22 -0.94 -11.06
C ASN A 381 1.74 -0.61 -12.47
N LEU A 382 2.28 -1.30 -13.48
CA LEU A 382 1.87 -1.09 -14.88
C LEU A 382 0.37 -1.34 -15.06
N VAL A 383 -0.13 -2.46 -14.54
CA VAL A 383 -1.56 -2.80 -14.56
C VAL A 383 -2.40 -1.72 -13.85
N LYS A 384 -1.94 -1.22 -12.70
CA LYS A 384 -2.59 -0.13 -11.94
C LYS A 384 -2.57 1.21 -12.69
N TRP A 385 -1.55 1.49 -13.49
CA TRP A 385 -1.46 2.71 -14.31
C TRP A 385 -2.36 2.63 -15.55
N LEU A 386 -2.43 1.46 -16.20
CA LEU A 386 -3.12 1.28 -17.48
C LEU A 386 -4.64 1.08 -17.39
N TRP A 387 -5.20 0.54 -16.30
CA TRP A 387 -6.64 0.22 -16.25
C TRP A 387 -7.59 1.41 -16.44
N ARG A 388 -7.09 2.65 -16.25
CA ARG A 388 -7.88 3.87 -16.46
C ARG A 388 -7.74 4.43 -17.88
N THR A 389 -6.78 3.96 -18.66
CA THR A 389 -6.48 4.44 -20.02
C THR A 389 -7.51 3.88 -21.00
N ASN A 390 -8.25 4.76 -21.67
CA ASN A 390 -9.22 4.37 -22.70
C ASN A 390 -8.47 4.14 -24.03
N HIS A 391 -7.76 3.03 -24.15
CA HIS A 391 -7.06 2.65 -25.39
C HIS A 391 -6.98 1.11 -25.53
N PRO A 392 -7.18 0.53 -26.73
CA PRO A 392 -7.09 -0.90 -26.95
C PRO A 392 -5.74 -1.47 -26.49
N ASP A 393 -4.62 -0.83 -26.82
CA ASP A 393 -3.28 -1.33 -26.43
C ASP A 393 -3.08 -1.43 -24.92
N ALA A 394 -3.66 -0.50 -24.16
CA ALA A 394 -3.62 -0.56 -22.70
C ALA A 394 -4.36 -1.81 -22.21
N ILE A 395 -5.52 -2.11 -22.81
CA ILE A 395 -6.32 -3.28 -22.45
C ILE A 395 -5.67 -4.58 -22.94
N GLN A 396 -5.02 -4.59 -24.11
CA GLN A 396 -4.24 -5.73 -24.60
C GLN A 396 -3.13 -6.10 -23.61
N ILE A 397 -2.37 -5.12 -23.09
CA ILE A 397 -1.36 -5.35 -22.05
C ILE A 397 -2.01 -5.92 -20.78
N LEU A 398 -3.19 -5.44 -20.38
CA LEU A 398 -3.91 -5.99 -19.23
C LEU A 398 -4.34 -7.44 -19.44
N ILE A 399 -4.84 -7.80 -20.63
CA ILE A 399 -5.24 -9.16 -21.02
C ILE A 399 -4.02 -10.10 -20.95
N LEU A 400 -2.91 -9.72 -21.60
CA LEU A 400 -1.67 -10.50 -21.62
C LEU A 400 -1.07 -10.65 -20.21
N GLY A 401 -1.32 -9.70 -19.32
CA GLY A 401 -0.83 -9.72 -17.94
C GLY A 401 -1.58 -10.62 -16.95
N VAL A 402 -2.70 -11.25 -17.31
CA VAL A 402 -3.59 -11.97 -16.35
C VAL A 402 -2.97 -13.23 -15.73
N ILE A 403 -1.88 -13.79 -16.26
CA ILE A 403 -1.15 -15.03 -15.88
C ILE A 403 -1.34 -15.49 -14.40
N GLY A 404 -2.46 -16.16 -14.10
CA GLY A 404 -2.80 -16.65 -12.75
C GLY A 404 -2.92 -15.59 -11.63
N LYS A 405 -2.79 -14.29 -11.94
CA LYS A 405 -2.75 -13.20 -10.94
C LYS A 405 -4.14 -12.57 -10.76
N LYS A 406 -4.83 -12.98 -9.70
CA LYS A 406 -6.17 -12.47 -9.30
C LYS A 406 -6.32 -10.95 -9.34
N LYS A 407 -5.33 -10.20 -8.83
CA LYS A 407 -5.33 -8.73 -8.87
C LYS A 407 -5.34 -8.16 -10.29
N HIS A 408 -4.63 -8.79 -11.23
CA HIS A 408 -4.56 -8.31 -12.61
C HIS A 408 -5.91 -8.48 -13.31
N LEU A 409 -6.57 -9.61 -13.07
CA LEU A 409 -7.93 -9.85 -13.53
C LEU A 409 -8.93 -8.83 -12.96
N GLU A 410 -8.78 -8.42 -11.70
CA GLU A 410 -9.59 -7.36 -11.09
C GLU A 410 -9.45 -6.02 -11.83
N TYR A 411 -8.22 -5.62 -12.17
CA TYR A 411 -7.99 -4.38 -12.93
C TYR A 411 -8.46 -4.48 -14.38
N LEU A 412 -8.30 -5.64 -15.03
CA LEU A 412 -8.85 -5.89 -16.37
C LEU A 412 -10.37 -5.77 -16.36
N SER A 413 -11.05 -6.41 -15.40
CA SER A 413 -12.50 -6.32 -15.25
C SER A 413 -12.97 -4.87 -15.08
N LYS A 414 -12.29 -4.08 -14.24
CA LYS A 414 -12.54 -2.64 -14.09
C LYS A 414 -12.32 -1.85 -15.37
N ALA A 415 -11.27 -2.18 -16.13
CA ALA A 415 -10.99 -1.54 -17.42
C ALA A 415 -12.08 -1.83 -18.44
N CYS A 416 -12.49 -3.10 -18.59
CA CYS A 416 -13.57 -3.50 -19.50
C CYS A 416 -14.92 -2.86 -19.15
N GLN A 417 -15.25 -2.75 -17.86
CA GLN A 417 -16.48 -2.07 -17.41
C GLN A 417 -16.44 -0.56 -17.70
N LYS A 418 -15.27 0.06 -17.57
CA LYS A 418 -15.11 1.51 -17.76
C LYS A 418 -15.01 1.89 -19.24
N HIS A 419 -14.36 1.05 -20.04
CA HIS A 419 -13.98 1.30 -21.43
C HIS A 419 -14.35 0.12 -22.34
N PRO A 420 -15.66 -0.21 -22.49
CA PRO A 420 -16.11 -1.41 -23.18
C PRO A 420 -15.75 -1.43 -24.68
N ALA A 421 -15.81 -0.30 -25.39
CA ALA A 421 -15.45 -0.23 -26.81
C ALA A 421 -13.96 -0.57 -27.06
N ALA A 422 -13.06 -0.01 -26.23
CA ALA A 422 -11.64 -0.33 -26.30
C ALA A 422 -11.37 -1.80 -25.91
N ALA A 423 -12.14 -2.36 -24.99
CA ALA A 423 -12.01 -3.77 -24.60
C ALA A 423 -12.43 -4.72 -25.73
N ILE A 424 -13.55 -4.43 -26.41
CA ILE A 424 -14.02 -5.16 -27.58
C ILE A 424 -12.92 -5.14 -28.67
N ALA A 425 -12.37 -3.96 -28.96
CA ALA A 425 -11.27 -3.82 -29.92
C ALA A 425 -10.02 -4.61 -29.52
N ALA A 426 -9.62 -4.55 -28.25
CA ALA A 426 -8.45 -5.25 -27.72
C ALA A 426 -8.57 -6.78 -27.84
N TYR A 427 -9.69 -7.36 -27.40
CA TYR A 427 -9.93 -8.79 -27.52
C TYR A 427 -10.00 -9.25 -28.98
N ALA A 428 -10.69 -8.51 -29.85
CA ALA A 428 -10.77 -8.85 -31.27
C ALA A 428 -9.40 -8.78 -31.96
N THR A 429 -8.57 -7.79 -31.61
CA THR A 429 -7.22 -7.63 -32.14
C THR A 429 -6.31 -8.77 -31.69
N LEU A 430 -6.36 -9.16 -30.41
CA LEU A 430 -5.58 -10.31 -29.92
C LEU A 430 -6.03 -11.63 -30.54
N LEU A 431 -7.34 -11.87 -30.65
CA LEU A 431 -7.89 -13.07 -31.31
C LEU A 431 -7.56 -13.14 -32.79
N ALA A 432 -7.43 -11.99 -33.46
CA ALA A 432 -6.95 -11.95 -34.84
C ALA A 432 -5.49 -12.42 -34.96
N ILE A 433 -4.70 -12.36 -33.89
CA ILE A 433 -3.31 -12.84 -33.91
C ILE A 433 -3.24 -14.29 -33.39
N HIS A 434 -3.90 -14.59 -32.27
CA HIS A 434 -3.89 -15.90 -31.63
C HIS A 434 -5.27 -16.26 -31.09
N GLU A 435 -5.81 -17.40 -31.55
CA GLU A 435 -7.12 -17.90 -31.13
C GLU A 435 -7.05 -18.49 -29.71
N ASP A 436 -7.82 -17.92 -28.78
CA ASP A 436 -7.91 -18.36 -27.38
C ASP A 436 -9.38 -18.44 -26.94
N ALA A 437 -9.78 -19.60 -26.39
CA ALA A 437 -11.17 -19.86 -26.01
C ALA A 437 -11.66 -18.97 -24.85
N GLN A 438 -10.79 -18.61 -23.91
CA GLN A 438 -11.14 -17.74 -22.78
C GLN A 438 -11.35 -16.29 -23.27
N TRP A 439 -10.48 -15.82 -24.14
CA TRP A 439 -10.60 -14.50 -24.77
C TRP A 439 -11.85 -14.39 -25.63
N ARG A 440 -12.16 -15.42 -26.43
CA ARG A 440 -13.39 -15.46 -27.23
C ARG A 440 -14.64 -15.43 -26.35
N ASN A 441 -14.67 -16.20 -25.26
CA ASN A 441 -15.78 -16.17 -24.30
C ASN A 441 -15.94 -14.78 -23.64
N ALA A 442 -14.84 -14.14 -23.24
CA ALA A 442 -14.88 -12.79 -22.67
C ALA A 442 -15.41 -11.75 -23.68
N LEU A 443 -14.98 -11.84 -24.95
CA LEU A 443 -15.45 -10.98 -26.03
C LEU A 443 -16.97 -11.14 -26.26
N VAL A 444 -17.47 -12.38 -26.35
CA VAL A 444 -18.90 -12.66 -26.53
C VAL A 444 -19.72 -12.06 -25.37
N LYS A 445 -19.26 -12.21 -24.12
CA LYS A 445 -19.93 -11.58 -22.97
C LYS A 445 -19.98 -10.05 -23.07
N LEU A 446 -18.87 -9.41 -23.45
CA LEU A 446 -18.81 -7.94 -23.60
C LEU A 446 -19.75 -7.45 -24.70
N ILE A 447 -19.75 -8.14 -25.85
CA ILE A 447 -20.65 -7.83 -26.97
C ILE A 447 -22.11 -8.04 -26.55
N THR A 448 -22.42 -9.08 -25.79
CA THR A 448 -23.79 -9.36 -25.35
C THR A 448 -24.29 -8.31 -24.35
N ALA A 449 -23.40 -7.79 -23.49
CA ALA A 449 -23.72 -6.74 -22.54
C ALA A 449 -23.84 -5.34 -23.18
N THR A 450 -23.15 -5.10 -24.30
CA THR A 450 -23.09 -3.80 -25.01
C THR A 450 -23.12 -3.97 -26.54
N PRO A 451 -24.19 -4.55 -27.12
CA PRO A 451 -24.24 -4.93 -28.53
C PRO A 451 -24.15 -3.75 -29.50
N GLU A 452 -24.60 -2.58 -29.08
CA GLU A 452 -24.55 -1.33 -29.84
C GLU A 452 -23.11 -0.89 -30.17
N LEU A 453 -22.15 -1.15 -29.29
CA LEU A 453 -20.76 -0.70 -29.47
C LEU A 453 -20.01 -1.43 -30.58
N VAL A 454 -20.45 -2.63 -30.97
CA VAL A 454 -19.76 -3.42 -32.01
C VAL A 454 -19.72 -2.67 -33.35
N CYS A 455 -20.82 -2.00 -33.70
CA CYS A 455 -20.90 -1.24 -34.95
C CYS A 455 -19.94 -0.05 -34.94
N ASP A 456 -19.72 0.55 -33.77
CA ASP A 456 -18.81 1.70 -33.60
C ASP A 456 -17.33 1.28 -33.63
N VAL A 457 -17.02 0.02 -33.27
CA VAL A 457 -15.64 -0.50 -33.19
C VAL A 457 -15.14 -1.06 -34.53
N ILE A 458 -16.00 -1.73 -35.31
CA ILE A 458 -15.63 -2.40 -36.58
C ILE A 458 -14.79 -1.50 -37.52
N PRO A 459 -15.11 -0.21 -37.74
CA PRO A 459 -14.35 0.64 -38.66
C PRO A 459 -12.89 0.91 -38.23
N TRP A 460 -12.55 0.67 -36.97
CA TRP A 460 -11.28 1.08 -36.36
C TRP A 460 -10.32 -0.08 -36.08
N VAL A 461 -10.70 -1.31 -36.43
CA VAL A 461 -9.86 -2.51 -36.25
C VAL A 461 -9.48 -3.10 -37.61
N ASN A 462 -8.44 -3.93 -37.63
CA ASN A 462 -8.02 -4.60 -38.88
C ASN A 462 -9.09 -5.57 -39.40
N ALA A 463 -9.00 -5.95 -40.69
CA ALA A 463 -10.01 -6.77 -41.36
C ALA A 463 -10.28 -8.12 -40.67
N LYS A 464 -9.26 -8.73 -40.07
CA LYS A 464 -9.40 -10.02 -39.37
C LYS A 464 -10.15 -9.86 -38.04
N ALA A 465 -9.84 -8.82 -37.27
CA ALA A 465 -10.55 -8.47 -36.05
C ALA A 465 -12.01 -8.07 -36.34
N ALA A 466 -12.27 -7.32 -37.42
CA ALA A 466 -13.62 -6.99 -37.86
C ALA A 466 -14.45 -8.23 -38.24
N GLY A 467 -13.82 -9.25 -38.85
CA GLY A 467 -14.43 -10.55 -39.12
C GLY A 467 -14.90 -11.24 -37.85
N ILE A 468 -14.03 -11.32 -36.83
CA ILE A 468 -14.34 -11.92 -35.52
C ILE A 468 -15.50 -11.20 -34.83
N LEU A 469 -15.51 -9.86 -34.84
CA LEU A 469 -16.60 -9.07 -34.27
C LEU A 469 -17.95 -9.34 -34.95
N SER A 470 -17.93 -9.58 -36.26
CA SER A 470 -19.12 -9.89 -37.04
C SER A 470 -19.67 -11.29 -36.74
N GLU A 471 -18.79 -12.27 -36.48
CA GLU A 471 -19.16 -13.63 -36.07
C GLU A 471 -19.76 -13.68 -34.66
N CYS A 472 -19.26 -12.86 -33.73
CA CYS A 472 -19.68 -12.86 -32.33
C CYS A 472 -20.98 -12.07 -32.06
N ARG A 473 -21.67 -11.58 -33.09
CA ARG A 473 -22.88 -10.76 -32.93
C ARG A 473 -24.05 -11.62 -32.42
N PRO A 474 -24.71 -11.25 -31.30
CA PRO A 474 -25.90 -11.96 -30.84
C PRO A 474 -27.07 -11.76 -31.80
N GLN A 475 -27.82 -12.84 -32.06
CA GLN A 475 -29.15 -12.75 -32.64
C GLN A 475 -30.10 -12.12 -31.60
N PRO A 476 -30.99 -11.18 -31.97
CA PRO A 476 -31.91 -10.56 -31.01
C PRO A 476 -32.90 -11.62 -30.51
N VAL A 477 -32.74 -12.03 -29.25
CA VAL A 477 -33.74 -12.81 -28.52
C VAL A 477 -34.39 -11.87 -27.50
N THR A 478 -35.48 -11.22 -27.91
CA THR A 478 -36.38 -10.53 -27.00
C THR A 478 -37.48 -11.50 -26.61
N ASP A 479 -37.23 -12.35 -25.61
CA ASP A 479 -38.31 -13.02 -24.89
C ASP A 479 -38.77 -12.08 -23.77
N GLU A 480 -39.96 -11.51 -23.90
CA GLU A 480 -40.64 -10.80 -22.81
C GLU A 480 -40.96 -11.79 -21.69
N CYS A 481 -40.13 -11.83 -20.65
CA CYS A 481 -40.43 -12.58 -19.42
C CYS A 481 -41.36 -11.78 -18.51
N GLU A 482 -42.50 -12.36 -18.10
CA GLU A 482 -43.31 -11.83 -17.01
C GLU A 482 -42.56 -11.98 -15.67
N TYR A 483 -42.40 -10.86 -14.94
CA TYR A 483 -41.76 -10.81 -13.61
C TYR A 483 -42.78 -10.77 -12.48
N ALA A 484 -42.38 -11.18 -11.27
CA ALA A 484 -43.21 -11.04 -10.08
C ALA A 484 -43.49 -9.55 -9.76
N THR A 485 -44.75 -9.22 -9.48
CA THR A 485 -45.19 -7.87 -9.09
C THR A 485 -44.98 -7.63 -7.60
N ALA A 486 -45.01 -6.37 -7.16
CA ALA A 486 -44.71 -5.98 -5.78
C ALA A 486 -45.64 -6.64 -4.74
N ASP A 487 -46.92 -6.83 -5.05
CA ASP A 487 -47.91 -7.48 -4.18
C ASP A 487 -47.62 -8.98 -3.93
N MET A 488 -46.82 -9.62 -4.78
CA MET A 488 -46.44 -11.03 -4.67
C MET A 488 -45.15 -11.26 -3.88
N LEU A 489 -44.45 -10.19 -3.50
CA LEU A 489 -43.15 -10.23 -2.83
C LEU A 489 -43.31 -9.93 -1.32
N PRO A 490 -42.51 -10.57 -0.44
CA PRO A 490 -42.46 -10.20 0.97
C PRO A 490 -42.08 -8.72 1.16
N GLU A 491 -42.53 -8.11 2.27
CA GLU A 491 -42.23 -6.71 2.60
C GLU A 491 -40.72 -6.40 2.58
N LEU A 492 -39.90 -7.39 2.90
CA LEU A 492 -38.43 -7.31 2.83
C LEU A 492 -37.89 -6.94 1.43
N PHE A 493 -38.61 -7.28 0.35
CA PHE A 493 -38.20 -7.01 -1.04
C PHE A 493 -38.89 -5.80 -1.66
N THR A 494 -40.03 -5.38 -1.14
CA THR A 494 -40.74 -4.19 -1.61
C THR A 494 -40.38 -2.95 -0.83
N ALA A 495 -40.11 -3.11 0.47
CA ALA A 495 -39.82 -2.04 1.39
C ALA A 495 -38.87 -2.53 2.51
N PRO A 496 -37.60 -2.84 2.19
CA PRO A 496 -36.68 -3.34 3.19
C PRO A 496 -36.43 -2.34 4.35
N PRO A 497 -36.09 -2.82 5.56
CA PRO A 497 -35.89 -1.97 6.75
C PRO A 497 -34.85 -0.85 6.64
N TRP A 498 -33.92 -0.94 5.69
CA TRP A 498 -32.92 0.12 5.42
C TRP A 498 -33.36 1.14 4.35
N VAL A 499 -34.47 0.87 3.65
CA VAL A 499 -35.09 1.79 2.69
C VAL A 499 -36.24 2.55 3.38
N ILE A 500 -37.05 1.86 4.17
CA ILE A 500 -38.02 2.51 5.06
C ILE A 500 -37.25 3.07 6.26
N ASN A 501 -37.05 4.39 6.32
CA ASN A 501 -36.31 5.07 7.39
C ASN A 501 -37.07 5.05 8.74
N LYS A 502 -37.46 3.87 9.25
CA LYS A 502 -38.09 3.71 10.58
C LYS A 502 -37.06 4.13 11.63
N LYS A 503 -37.43 5.09 12.49
CA LYS A 503 -36.59 5.52 13.60
C LYS A 503 -36.29 4.29 14.48
N LYS A 504 -35.04 3.81 14.45
CA LYS A 504 -34.55 2.80 15.40
C LYS A 504 -34.93 3.24 16.81
N ASN A 505 -35.53 2.37 17.62
CA ASN A 505 -35.77 2.65 19.03
C ASN A 505 -34.44 3.09 19.68
N ALA A 506 -34.37 4.36 20.05
CA ALA A 506 -33.12 4.97 20.45
C ALA A 506 -32.77 4.52 21.85
N ILE A 507 -31.84 3.57 21.97
CA ILE A 507 -31.24 3.22 23.26
C ILE A 507 -30.51 4.46 23.80
N PRO A 508 -30.83 4.93 25.03
CA PRO A 508 -30.17 6.08 25.63
C PRO A 508 -28.65 5.93 25.65
N VAL A 509 -27.94 7.05 25.60
CA VAL A 509 -26.48 7.08 25.69
C VAL A 509 -26.09 7.28 27.15
N PHE A 510 -25.26 6.38 27.67
CA PHE A 510 -24.76 6.42 29.03
C PHE A 510 -23.25 6.74 29.03
N ASP A 511 -22.78 7.36 30.12
CA ASP A 511 -21.36 7.54 30.41
C ASP A 511 -21.01 6.67 31.62
N LEU A 512 -20.62 5.42 31.36
CA LEU A 512 -20.36 4.41 32.38
C LEU A 512 -18.85 4.18 32.54
N PRO A 513 -18.32 4.09 33.77
CA PRO A 513 -16.94 3.67 33.99
C PRO A 513 -16.78 2.16 33.74
N VAL A 514 -15.56 1.70 33.41
CA VAL A 514 -15.27 0.26 33.38
C VAL A 514 -15.29 -0.27 34.82
N LEU A 515 -16.11 -1.29 35.09
CA LEU A 515 -16.22 -1.87 36.42
C LEU A 515 -14.96 -2.68 36.81
N PRO A 516 -14.51 -2.60 38.08
CA PRO A 516 -13.31 -3.27 38.54
C PRO A 516 -13.58 -4.76 38.80
N VAL A 517 -13.49 -5.56 37.74
CA VAL A 517 -13.43 -7.03 37.86
C VAL A 517 -11.97 -7.43 38.06
N PRO A 518 -11.61 -8.18 39.12
CA PRO A 518 -10.23 -8.62 39.35
C PRO A 518 -9.66 -9.34 38.13
N ALA A 519 -8.46 -8.93 37.73
CA ALA A 519 -7.76 -9.56 36.61
C ALA A 519 -7.34 -10.98 36.99
N VAL A 520 -7.47 -11.92 36.05
CA VAL A 520 -7.10 -13.33 36.25
C VAL A 520 -6.23 -13.82 35.10
N THR A 521 -5.39 -14.82 35.39
CA THR A 521 -4.52 -15.44 34.41
C THR A 521 -4.55 -16.95 34.58
N ASP A 522 -4.83 -17.68 33.50
CA ASP A 522 -4.72 -19.13 33.42
C ASP A 522 -3.34 -19.58 32.87
N ILE A 523 -2.43 -18.64 32.62
CA ILE A 523 -1.08 -18.92 32.16
C ILE A 523 -0.31 -19.72 33.22
N THR A 524 0.22 -20.87 32.81
CA THR A 524 1.11 -21.72 33.60
C THR A 524 2.51 -21.77 32.99
N PRO A 525 3.54 -22.25 33.72
CA PRO A 525 4.86 -22.50 33.16
C PRO A 525 4.83 -23.39 31.92
N GLY A 526 4.08 -24.50 31.95
CA GLY A 526 3.96 -25.41 30.80
C GLY A 526 3.28 -24.78 29.58
N ILE A 527 2.26 -23.94 29.76
CA ILE A 527 1.64 -23.18 28.65
C ILE A 527 2.65 -22.19 28.06
N THR A 528 3.41 -21.51 28.92
CA THR A 528 4.42 -20.53 28.50
C THR A 528 5.58 -21.20 27.77
N GLU A 529 6.06 -22.36 28.25
CA GLU A 529 7.09 -23.17 27.59
C GLU A 529 6.64 -23.62 26.20
N LEU A 530 5.39 -24.08 26.06
CA LEU A 530 4.82 -24.48 24.78
C LEU A 530 4.79 -23.32 23.77
N ILE A 531 4.47 -22.11 24.24
CA ILE A 531 4.33 -20.91 23.40
C ILE A 531 5.66 -20.22 23.12
N SER A 532 6.57 -20.18 24.10
CA SER A 532 7.83 -19.42 24.05
C SER A 532 9.04 -20.27 23.66
N HIS A 533 8.92 -21.61 23.72
CA HIS A 533 10.00 -22.58 23.57
C HIS A 533 11.18 -22.34 24.54
N THR A 534 10.92 -21.70 25.67
CA THR A 534 11.92 -21.39 26.71
C THR A 534 11.54 -22.14 27.98
N ASP A 535 12.45 -22.95 28.53
CA ASP A 535 12.29 -23.58 29.84
C ASP A 535 12.28 -22.50 30.92
N ILE A 536 11.15 -22.39 31.63
CA ILE A 536 10.96 -21.41 32.69
C ILE A 536 10.56 -22.03 34.02
N SER A 537 10.46 -23.35 34.09
CA SER A 537 10.03 -24.08 35.28
C SER A 537 10.91 -23.73 36.48
N ARG A 538 12.23 -23.71 36.29
CA ARG A 538 13.20 -23.31 37.32
C ARG A 538 12.99 -21.89 37.83
N PHE A 539 12.69 -20.92 36.96
CA PHE A 539 12.48 -19.52 37.36
C PHE A 539 11.13 -19.32 38.08
N SER A 540 10.09 -20.05 37.65
CA SER A 540 8.79 -20.04 38.33
C SER A 540 8.88 -20.64 39.74
N GLU A 541 9.66 -21.72 39.91
CA GLU A 541 9.92 -22.32 41.24
C GLU A 541 10.67 -21.35 42.17
N ILE A 542 11.71 -20.68 41.66
CA ILE A 542 12.45 -19.67 42.42
C ILE A 542 11.53 -18.51 42.84
N ALA A 543 10.68 -18.02 41.94
CA ALA A 543 9.72 -16.95 42.27
C ALA A 543 8.71 -17.39 43.33
N LYS A 544 8.20 -18.63 43.28
CA LYS A 544 7.33 -19.20 44.33
C LYS A 544 8.05 -19.30 45.67
N PHE A 545 9.32 -19.72 45.66
CA PHE A 545 10.14 -19.78 46.85
C PHE A 545 10.34 -18.38 47.47
N GLN A 546 10.73 -17.39 46.66
CA GLN A 546 10.86 -15.98 47.08
C GLN A 546 9.54 -15.35 47.56
N ALA A 547 8.40 -15.79 47.05
CA ALA A 547 7.08 -15.35 47.51
C ALA A 547 6.72 -15.91 48.90
N SER A 548 7.28 -17.05 49.28
CA SER A 548 6.95 -17.76 50.53
C SER A 548 7.97 -17.55 51.65
N GLN A 549 9.23 -17.27 51.33
CA GLN A 549 10.31 -17.06 52.29
C GLN A 549 11.27 -15.95 51.80
N GLN A 550 11.55 -14.97 52.65
CA GLN A 550 12.59 -13.96 52.39
C GLN A 550 13.97 -14.60 52.55
N THR A 551 14.47 -15.19 51.46
CA THR A 551 15.74 -15.93 51.44
C THR A 551 16.88 -15.08 50.92
N LEU A 552 18.06 -15.26 51.51
CA LEU A 552 19.27 -14.56 51.10
C LEU A 552 19.73 -15.09 49.74
N PHE A 553 20.42 -14.25 48.95
CA PHE A 553 20.89 -14.61 47.62
C PHE A 553 21.82 -15.84 47.60
N THR A 554 22.49 -16.13 48.73
CA THR A 554 23.35 -17.30 48.94
C THR A 554 22.60 -18.62 48.97
N ASP A 555 21.31 -18.59 49.28
CA ASP A 555 20.48 -19.79 49.48
C ASP A 555 19.75 -20.20 48.19
N LEU A 556 19.92 -19.42 47.11
CA LEU A 556 19.32 -19.67 45.80
C LEU A 556 20.23 -20.60 44.97
N PRO A 557 19.65 -21.47 44.12
CA PRO A 557 20.42 -22.46 43.39
C PRO A 557 21.47 -21.82 42.48
N LEU A 558 22.73 -22.27 42.63
CA LEU A 558 23.88 -21.76 41.89
C LEU A 558 23.64 -21.76 40.39
N ILE A 559 24.12 -20.70 39.74
CA ILE A 559 23.99 -20.50 38.31
C ILE A 559 25.04 -21.36 37.61
N GLU A 560 24.56 -22.38 36.89
CA GLU A 560 25.40 -23.32 36.16
C GLU A 560 26.20 -22.63 35.04
N LYS A 561 27.38 -23.18 34.78
CA LYS A 561 28.29 -22.75 33.72
C LYS A 561 27.71 -23.14 32.35
N GLU A 562 27.60 -22.18 31.44
CA GLU A 562 27.20 -22.45 30.06
C GLU A 562 28.27 -23.28 29.33
N SER A 563 27.85 -24.21 28.46
CA SER A 563 28.72 -25.21 27.84
C SER A 563 29.85 -24.64 26.95
N TRP A 564 29.71 -23.39 26.52
CA TRP A 564 30.66 -22.66 25.67
C TRP A 564 31.63 -21.76 26.47
N GLU A 565 31.49 -21.65 27.79
CA GLU A 565 32.39 -20.82 28.61
C GLU A 565 33.76 -21.53 28.82
N THR A 566 34.83 -20.95 28.28
CA THR A 566 36.19 -21.52 28.38
C THR A 566 36.87 -21.26 29.73
N SER A 567 36.48 -20.20 30.46
CA SER A 567 36.97 -19.88 31.82
C SER A 567 35.82 -19.43 32.72
N PHE A 568 35.72 -20.00 33.92
CA PHE A 568 34.72 -19.65 34.93
C PHE A 568 35.34 -18.67 35.93
N ILE A 569 35.14 -17.37 35.71
CA ILE A 569 35.46 -16.37 36.75
C ILE A 569 34.47 -16.58 37.90
N PRO A 570 34.90 -16.81 39.15
CA PRO A 570 34.00 -16.99 40.28
C PRO A 570 33.34 -15.66 40.63
N LEU A 571 32.13 -15.44 40.11
CA LEU A 571 31.29 -14.32 40.50
C LEU A 571 30.63 -14.62 41.85
N THR A 572 30.53 -13.62 42.73
CA THR A 572 29.69 -13.69 43.94
C THR A 572 28.22 -13.93 43.59
N PRO A 573 27.38 -14.50 44.48
CA PRO A 573 25.96 -14.73 44.20
C PRO A 573 25.23 -13.48 43.68
N GLU A 574 25.53 -12.31 44.26
CA GLU A 574 24.97 -11.02 43.86
C GLU A 574 25.40 -10.63 42.44
N GLN A 575 26.69 -10.83 42.12
CA GLN A 575 27.21 -10.58 40.77
C GLN A 575 26.61 -11.56 39.75
N GLN A 576 26.33 -12.81 40.12
CA GLN A 576 25.66 -13.74 39.22
C GLN A 576 24.23 -13.29 38.89
N ILE A 577 23.52 -12.71 39.87
CA ILE A 577 22.19 -12.12 39.65
C ILE A 577 22.28 -10.89 38.76
N LEU A 578 23.23 -9.98 38.99
CA LEU A 578 23.47 -8.83 38.11
C LEU A 578 23.77 -9.28 36.67
N TRP A 579 24.61 -10.30 36.50
CA TRP A 579 24.91 -10.88 35.20
C TRP A 579 23.64 -11.40 34.51
N ARG A 580 22.77 -12.11 35.25
CA ARG A 580 21.49 -12.59 34.70
C ARG A 580 20.51 -11.47 34.40
N LEU A 581 20.46 -10.41 35.20
CA LEU A 581 19.61 -9.22 34.98
C LEU A 581 20.00 -8.42 33.73
N GLY A 582 21.23 -8.61 33.23
CA GLY A 582 21.66 -8.06 31.95
C GLY A 582 23.03 -7.36 31.96
N PHE A 583 23.77 -7.37 33.07
CA PHE A 583 25.15 -6.82 33.14
C PHE A 583 26.14 -7.73 32.37
N LYS A 584 25.92 -7.92 31.07
CA LYS A 584 26.61 -8.89 30.20
C LYS A 584 27.53 -8.19 29.19
N GLU A 585 28.71 -7.78 29.64
CA GLU A 585 29.76 -7.28 28.74
C GLU A 585 31.00 -8.18 28.77
N TRP A 586 31.60 -8.38 27.61
CA TRP A 586 32.85 -9.10 27.43
C TRP A 586 33.98 -8.13 27.09
N ARG A 587 35.13 -8.32 27.73
CA ARG A 587 36.37 -7.59 27.46
C ARG A 587 37.31 -8.50 26.67
N ARG A 588 37.81 -8.00 25.54
CA ARG A 588 38.85 -8.69 24.75
C ARG A 588 40.20 -8.55 25.45
N THR A 589 40.87 -9.66 25.71
CA THR A 589 42.18 -9.72 26.41
C THR A 589 43.34 -10.18 25.50
N GLY A 590 43.06 -10.66 24.28
CA GLY A 590 44.07 -11.06 23.29
C GLY A 590 43.53 -11.26 21.85
N GLU A 591 44.30 -11.93 20.98
CA GLU A 591 43.80 -12.47 19.71
C GLU A 591 42.88 -13.66 20.04
N GLU A 592 41.56 -13.45 19.93
CA GLU A 592 40.50 -14.45 20.19
C GLU A 592 40.18 -14.83 21.66
N GLN A 593 40.75 -14.14 22.66
CA GLN A 593 40.41 -14.33 24.07
C GLN A 593 39.47 -13.23 24.62
N TYR A 594 38.40 -13.65 25.30
CA TYR A 594 37.38 -12.78 25.89
C TYR A 594 37.10 -13.19 27.35
N GLU A 595 37.01 -12.19 28.23
CA GLU A 595 36.68 -12.37 29.65
C GLU A 595 35.43 -11.56 30.02
N LYS A 596 34.67 -12.02 31.01
CA LYS A 596 33.54 -11.26 31.55
C LYS A 596 34.07 -9.98 32.19
N LYS A 597 33.54 -8.83 31.77
CA LYS A 597 33.82 -7.56 32.45
C LYS A 597 33.27 -7.68 33.88
N ILE A 598 34.04 -7.21 34.87
CA ILE A 598 33.64 -7.29 36.28
C ILE A 598 32.64 -6.17 36.56
N MET A 599 31.49 -6.52 37.15
CA MET A 599 30.47 -5.57 37.55
C MET A 599 30.94 -4.72 38.74
N PRO A 600 30.68 -3.41 38.75
CA PRO A 600 31.15 -2.52 39.80
C PRO A 600 30.51 -2.87 41.15
N GLN A 601 31.25 -2.68 42.25
CA GLN A 601 30.75 -2.93 43.60
C GLN A 601 29.52 -2.05 43.94
N SER A 602 29.46 -0.84 43.40
CA SER A 602 28.28 0.04 43.54
C SER A 602 26.99 -0.57 42.99
N ALA A 603 27.06 -1.39 41.93
CA ALA A 603 25.91 -2.12 41.42
C ALA A 603 25.47 -3.25 42.36
N VAL A 604 26.43 -3.93 43.01
CA VAL A 604 26.15 -4.96 44.03
C VAL A 604 25.48 -4.32 45.24
N ASP A 605 26.02 -3.20 45.71
CA ASP A 605 25.46 -2.47 46.85
C ASP A 605 24.04 -1.94 46.57
N ALA A 606 23.80 -1.45 45.35
CA ALA A 606 22.48 -1.02 44.91
C ALA A 606 21.47 -2.18 44.87
N LEU A 607 21.88 -3.36 44.38
CA LEU A 607 21.05 -4.56 44.37
C LEU A 607 20.68 -5.01 45.80
N LEU A 608 21.66 -5.09 46.71
CA LEU A 608 21.46 -5.50 48.10
C LEU A 608 20.56 -4.55 48.90
N ARG A 609 20.58 -3.25 48.57
CA ARG A 609 19.73 -2.22 49.20
C ARG A 609 18.37 -2.04 48.53
N PHE A 610 18.10 -2.77 47.45
CA PHE A 610 16.94 -2.56 46.57
C PHE A 610 16.82 -1.11 46.05
N ASP A 611 17.96 -0.42 45.89
CA ASP A 611 18.05 0.93 45.31
C ASP A 611 18.03 0.81 43.78
N PHE A 612 16.83 0.58 43.24
CA PHE A 612 16.62 0.39 41.81
C PHE A 612 17.00 1.60 40.95
N PRO A 613 16.76 2.85 41.36
CA PRO A 613 17.29 4.02 40.65
C PRO A 613 18.82 4.01 40.52
N ALA A 614 19.55 3.74 41.61
CA ALA A 614 21.01 3.64 41.57
C ALA A 614 21.47 2.47 40.70
N LEU A 615 20.81 1.31 40.82
CA LEU A 615 21.13 0.12 40.02
C LEU A 615 20.96 0.37 38.52
N LYS A 616 19.95 1.13 38.11
CA LYS A 616 19.73 1.52 36.71
C LYS A 616 20.80 2.49 36.21
N ALA A 617 21.23 3.44 37.04
CA ALA A 617 22.31 4.36 36.68
C ALA A 617 23.62 3.60 36.45
N GLU A 618 23.95 2.65 37.33
CA GLU A 618 25.10 1.76 37.19
C GLU A 618 25.00 0.87 35.94
N PHE A 619 23.81 0.32 35.66
CA PHE A 619 23.56 -0.46 34.44
C PHE A 619 23.84 0.34 33.17
N ALA A 620 23.43 1.61 33.15
CA ALA A 620 23.65 2.50 32.00
C ALA A 620 25.13 2.86 31.82
N GLN A 621 25.87 3.08 32.90
CA GLN A 621 27.32 3.36 32.87
C GLN A 621 28.13 2.13 32.48
N TYR A 622 27.71 0.95 32.93
CA TYR A 622 28.39 -0.31 32.64
C TYR A 622 28.43 -0.62 31.14
N HIS A 623 27.37 -0.29 30.40
CA HIS A 623 27.27 -0.56 28.96
C HIS A 623 27.76 0.63 28.10
N ASN A 624 28.99 0.56 27.59
CA ASN A 624 29.64 1.67 26.90
C ASN A 624 29.37 1.64 25.38
N LYS A 625 28.24 2.21 24.94
CA LYS A 625 27.68 2.20 23.56
C LYS A 625 27.20 0.84 23.01
N GLY A 626 27.22 -0.21 23.83
CA GLY A 626 26.67 -1.54 23.49
C GLY A 626 25.14 -1.63 23.62
N SER A 627 24.59 -2.78 23.22
CA SER A 627 23.17 -3.13 23.29
C SER A 627 22.72 -3.30 24.76
N ARG A 628 21.82 -2.46 25.27
CA ARG A 628 21.43 -2.40 26.71
C ARG A 628 20.12 -3.13 26.95
N HIS A 629 20.13 -4.40 27.38
CA HIS A 629 18.89 -5.17 27.54
C HIS A 629 18.74 -5.78 28.92
N TRP A 630 17.69 -5.38 29.63
CA TRP A 630 17.27 -6.04 30.87
C TRP A 630 16.67 -7.42 30.60
N GLN A 631 16.96 -8.40 31.45
CA GLN A 631 16.37 -9.73 31.41
C GLN A 631 15.30 -9.88 32.49
N LEU A 632 14.02 -9.82 32.11
CA LEU A 632 12.91 -9.76 33.05
C LEU A 632 12.71 -11.04 33.86
N TYR A 633 13.01 -12.21 33.29
CA TYR A 633 12.88 -13.50 33.99
C TYR A 633 13.81 -13.56 35.23
N ALA A 634 14.95 -12.86 35.21
CA ALA A 634 15.91 -12.86 36.30
C ALA A 634 15.45 -12.02 37.51
N LEU A 635 14.34 -11.30 37.41
CA LEU A 635 13.74 -10.63 38.56
C LEU A 635 13.19 -11.62 39.60
N CYS A 636 13.02 -12.91 39.24
CA CYS A 636 12.54 -13.96 40.15
C CYS A 636 13.45 -14.16 41.37
N PHE A 637 14.72 -13.75 41.29
CA PHE A 637 15.67 -13.85 42.40
C PHE A 637 15.48 -12.75 43.45
N LEU A 638 14.66 -11.73 43.17
CA LEU A 638 14.30 -10.70 44.14
C LEU A 638 13.03 -11.10 44.90
N PRO A 639 12.84 -10.62 46.14
CA PRO A 639 11.56 -10.78 46.84
C PRO A 639 10.40 -10.22 46.00
N THR A 640 9.28 -10.95 45.93
CA THR A 640 8.19 -10.69 44.96
C THR A 640 7.72 -9.24 44.89
N GLN A 641 7.57 -8.57 46.05
CA GLN A 641 7.15 -7.16 46.09
C GLN A 641 8.18 -6.23 45.41
N HIS A 642 9.47 -6.47 45.64
CA HIS A 642 10.57 -5.72 45.05
C HIS A 642 10.74 -6.06 43.56
N ALA A 643 10.57 -7.34 43.19
CA ALA A 643 10.57 -7.80 41.80
C ALA A 643 9.49 -7.09 40.96
N ILE A 644 8.24 -7.06 41.45
CA ILE A 644 7.12 -6.39 40.76
C ILE A 644 7.31 -4.88 40.71
N TYR A 645 7.80 -4.27 41.80
CA TYR A 645 8.10 -2.84 41.82
C TYR A 645 9.14 -2.49 40.75
N PHE A 646 10.24 -3.25 40.68
CA PHE A 646 11.30 -3.01 39.72
C PHE A 646 10.88 -3.34 38.28
N LEU A 647 10.13 -4.43 38.06
CA LEU A 647 9.54 -4.80 36.78
C LEU A 647 8.73 -3.63 36.19
N ASN A 648 7.88 -3.01 37.01
CA ASN A 648 7.06 -1.87 36.58
C ASN A 648 7.89 -0.63 36.24
N GLN A 649 9.12 -0.50 36.76
CA GLN A 649 10.05 0.56 36.35
C GLN A 649 10.76 0.22 35.04
N ILE A 650 11.26 -1.02 34.88
CA ILE A 650 12.01 -1.47 33.70
C ILE A 650 11.14 -1.43 32.43
N ILE A 651 9.88 -1.86 32.53
CA ILE A 651 8.98 -1.93 31.36
C ILE A 651 8.74 -0.56 30.72
N ASN A 652 9.02 0.55 31.43
CA ASN A 652 8.91 1.88 30.83
C ASN A 652 10.15 2.26 29.97
N GLU A 653 11.25 1.50 30.02
CA GLU A 653 12.49 1.75 29.28
C GLU A 653 12.55 0.92 27.99
N GLU A 654 13.14 1.46 26.93
CA GLU A 654 12.88 0.97 25.56
C GLU A 654 13.66 -0.30 25.15
N GLN A 655 14.41 -0.96 26.05
CA GLN A 655 15.17 -2.20 25.73
C GLN A 655 15.16 -3.24 26.88
N PHE A 656 14.40 -4.32 26.69
CA PHE A 656 14.32 -5.48 27.59
C PHE A 656 13.93 -6.75 26.82
N SER A 657 14.18 -7.92 27.44
CA SER A 657 13.74 -9.24 26.99
C SER A 657 13.22 -10.08 28.16
N GLY A 658 12.34 -11.04 27.88
CA GLY A 658 11.72 -11.91 28.89
C GLY A 658 10.26 -11.57 29.18
N GLU A 659 9.61 -10.79 28.32
CA GLU A 659 8.22 -10.34 28.45
C GLU A 659 7.16 -11.44 28.27
N ARG A 660 7.52 -12.58 27.68
CA ARG A 660 6.60 -13.72 27.49
C ARG A 660 6.45 -14.54 28.78
N GLU A 661 7.46 -14.47 29.63
CA GLU A 661 7.67 -15.35 30.78
C GLU A 661 7.13 -14.74 32.08
N ILE A 662 6.98 -13.41 32.15
CA ILE A 662 6.62 -12.70 33.39
C ILE A 662 5.30 -13.17 34.02
N LEU A 663 4.31 -13.56 33.22
CA LEU A 663 3.02 -14.03 33.74
C LEU A 663 3.14 -15.41 34.41
N ALA A 664 3.95 -16.30 33.87
CA ALA A 664 4.17 -17.62 34.47
C ALA A 664 5.13 -17.60 35.67
N ILE A 665 5.99 -16.59 35.74
CA ILE A 665 6.92 -16.40 36.85
C ILE A 665 6.24 -15.68 38.03
N PHE A 666 5.49 -14.60 37.77
CA PHE A 666 4.97 -13.71 38.80
C PHE A 666 3.45 -13.71 38.94
N GLY A 667 2.72 -14.45 38.10
CA GLY A 667 1.27 -14.59 38.19
C GLY A 667 0.49 -13.31 37.89
N ASP A 668 -0.63 -13.14 38.60
CA ASP A 668 -1.56 -12.02 38.49
C ASP A 668 -0.93 -10.65 38.78
N ALA A 669 0.03 -10.61 39.71
CA ALA A 669 0.76 -9.39 40.05
C ALA A 669 1.53 -8.77 38.88
N ALA A 670 1.88 -9.56 37.85
CA ALA A 670 2.54 -9.08 36.63
C ALA A 670 1.58 -8.67 35.50
N ILE A 671 0.26 -8.82 35.66
CA ILE A 671 -0.71 -8.44 34.61
C ILE A 671 -0.57 -6.96 34.18
N PRO A 672 -0.48 -5.97 35.10
CA PRO A 672 -0.33 -4.57 34.69
C PRO A 672 0.94 -4.32 33.85
N ALA A 673 2.04 -4.95 34.26
CA ALA A 673 3.31 -4.96 33.56
C ALA A 673 3.18 -5.60 32.16
N PHE A 674 2.55 -6.76 32.08
CA PHE A 674 2.31 -7.49 30.83
C PHE A 674 1.43 -6.69 29.85
N MET A 675 0.38 -6.01 30.34
CA MET A 675 -0.48 -5.19 29.50
C MET A 675 0.28 -4.01 28.87
N LYS A 676 1.24 -3.40 29.58
CA LYS A 676 2.16 -2.40 29.01
C LYS A 676 3.07 -3.01 27.93
N CYS A 677 3.61 -4.20 28.17
CA CYS A 677 4.42 -4.91 27.16
C CYS A 677 3.59 -5.24 25.91
N LEU A 678 2.33 -5.68 26.08
CA LEU A 678 1.41 -6.00 24.99
C LEU A 678 1.13 -4.78 24.10
N GLN A 679 1.01 -3.59 24.69
CA GLN A 679 0.84 -2.34 23.92
C GLN A 679 2.06 -2.04 23.03
N ARG A 680 3.27 -2.34 23.50
CA ARG A 680 4.52 -2.12 22.75
C ARG A 680 4.78 -3.19 21.69
N LYS A 681 4.52 -4.47 22.01
CA LYS A 681 4.82 -5.63 21.15
C LYS A 681 3.59 -6.51 20.91
N PRO A 682 2.52 -5.97 20.27
CA PRO A 682 1.25 -6.69 20.15
C PRO A 682 1.35 -7.97 19.31
N GLN A 683 2.18 -8.00 18.26
CA GLN A 683 2.32 -9.18 17.41
C GLN A 683 2.91 -10.39 18.14
N GLN A 684 3.81 -10.14 19.10
CA GLN A 684 4.56 -11.18 19.80
C GLN A 684 3.79 -11.73 21.02
N LEU A 685 3.02 -10.88 21.69
CA LEU A 685 2.40 -11.20 22.99
C LEU A 685 0.90 -11.52 22.89
N TRP A 686 0.28 -11.31 21.74
CA TRP A 686 -1.18 -11.46 21.61
C TRP A 686 -1.69 -12.85 22.00
N ILE A 687 -0.95 -13.92 21.69
CA ILE A 687 -1.38 -15.29 21.96
C ILE A 687 -1.67 -15.55 23.45
N PHE A 688 -0.94 -14.87 24.36
CA PHE A 688 -1.14 -14.98 25.80
C PHE A 688 -2.47 -14.36 26.27
N THR A 689 -3.03 -13.41 25.51
CA THR A 689 -4.32 -12.77 25.85
C THR A 689 -5.48 -13.75 25.90
N LEU A 690 -5.37 -14.91 25.25
CA LEU A 690 -6.38 -15.97 25.29
C LEU A 690 -6.55 -16.62 26.66
N PHE A 691 -5.60 -16.41 27.56
CA PHE A 691 -5.55 -16.96 28.91
C PHE A 691 -5.63 -15.85 29.98
N LEU A 692 -5.94 -14.61 29.59
CA LEU A 692 -5.99 -13.45 30.46
C LEU A 692 -7.41 -12.89 30.55
N GLY A 693 -8.02 -12.99 31.72
CA GLY A 693 -9.28 -12.33 32.04
C GLY A 693 -9.02 -10.90 32.50
N VAL A 694 -9.05 -9.94 31.57
CA VAL A 694 -8.79 -8.51 31.81
C VAL A 694 -9.82 -7.69 31.04
N SER A 695 -10.53 -6.77 31.70
CA SER A 695 -11.63 -6.00 31.10
C SER A 695 -11.18 -5.13 29.92
N GLU A 696 -9.92 -4.66 29.94
CA GLU A 696 -9.29 -3.86 28.88
C GLU A 696 -9.12 -4.64 27.56
N LEU A 697 -9.12 -5.99 27.61
CA LEU A 697 -9.07 -6.83 26.41
C LEU A 697 -10.43 -6.98 25.74
N ALA A 698 -11.53 -6.64 26.42
CA ALA A 698 -12.88 -6.93 25.94
C ALA A 698 -13.19 -6.23 24.60
N LEU A 699 -12.89 -4.93 24.48
CA LEU A 699 -13.09 -4.20 23.22
C LEU A 699 -12.17 -4.70 22.09
N PRO A 700 -10.84 -4.86 22.29
CA PRO A 700 -9.97 -5.50 21.31
C PRO A 700 -10.45 -6.88 20.83
N MET A 701 -11.02 -7.70 21.72
CA MET A 701 -11.60 -8.99 21.38
C MET A 701 -12.89 -8.84 20.56
N ALA A 702 -13.79 -7.92 20.95
CA ALA A 702 -14.99 -7.61 20.17
C ALA A 702 -14.68 -7.07 18.75
N GLN A 703 -13.64 -6.25 18.60
CA GLN A 703 -13.17 -5.80 17.29
C GLN A 703 -12.58 -6.96 16.46
N ARG A 704 -11.92 -7.93 17.10
CA ARG A 704 -11.37 -9.12 16.43
C ARG A 704 -12.43 -10.12 15.99
N LEU A 705 -13.62 -10.13 16.60
CA LEU A 705 -14.76 -10.90 16.07
C LEU A 705 -15.14 -10.49 14.64
N GLN A 706 -14.87 -9.25 14.24
CA GLN A 706 -15.11 -8.76 12.87
C GLN A 706 -14.05 -9.25 11.86
N LYS A 707 -13.03 -10.00 12.31
CA LYS A 707 -11.90 -10.45 11.47
C LYS A 707 -11.88 -11.97 11.40
N LYS A 708 -12.10 -12.51 10.19
CA LYS A 708 -12.22 -13.95 9.91
C LYS A 708 -11.12 -14.84 10.51
N MET A 709 -9.85 -14.41 10.48
CA MET A 709 -8.72 -15.22 10.97
C MET A 709 -8.59 -15.24 12.50
N SER A 710 -9.23 -14.30 13.21
CA SER A 710 -9.12 -14.18 14.68
C SER A 710 -10.47 -14.27 15.40
N ALA A 711 -11.55 -14.53 14.66
CA ALA A 711 -12.90 -14.56 15.22
C ALA A 711 -13.09 -15.73 16.19
N GLU A 712 -12.52 -16.89 15.90
CA GLU A 712 -12.64 -18.06 16.77
C GLU A 712 -11.90 -17.86 18.11
N ASP A 713 -10.71 -17.28 18.07
CA ASP A 713 -9.94 -16.95 19.28
C ASP A 713 -10.66 -15.90 20.15
N ALA A 714 -11.21 -14.86 19.52
CA ALA A 714 -12.02 -13.86 20.22
C ALA A 714 -13.30 -14.47 20.80
N ARG A 715 -13.96 -15.39 20.09
CA ARG A 715 -15.13 -16.12 20.57
C ARG A 715 -14.78 -16.98 21.78
N LYS A 716 -13.68 -17.75 21.72
CA LYS A 716 -13.18 -18.54 22.85
C LYS A 716 -12.90 -17.66 24.06
N TRP A 717 -12.24 -16.52 23.87
CA TRP A 717 -11.97 -15.59 24.96
C TRP A 717 -13.24 -15.06 25.61
N LEU A 718 -14.25 -14.65 24.82
CA LEU A 718 -15.53 -14.18 25.35
C LEU A 718 -16.27 -15.25 26.16
N VAL A 719 -16.18 -16.51 25.74
CA VAL A 719 -16.77 -17.66 26.46
C VAL A 719 -16.02 -17.97 27.75
N ASN A 720 -14.69 -17.87 27.75
CA ASN A 720 -13.87 -18.19 28.92
C ASN A 720 -13.90 -17.07 29.98
N PHE A 721 -14.07 -15.81 29.57
CA PHE A 721 -14.06 -14.64 30.46
C PHE A 721 -15.31 -13.74 30.31
N PRO A 722 -16.54 -14.28 30.50
CA PRO A 722 -17.77 -13.55 30.23
C PRO A 722 -17.98 -12.34 31.16
N ARG A 723 -17.49 -12.41 32.42
CA ARG A 723 -17.56 -11.30 33.38
C ARG A 723 -16.67 -10.13 32.98
N HIS A 724 -15.42 -10.41 32.58
CA HIS A 724 -14.46 -9.40 32.09
C HIS A 724 -14.92 -8.81 30.75
N ALA A 725 -15.48 -9.65 29.88
CA ALA A 725 -16.10 -9.21 28.64
C ALA A 725 -17.26 -8.23 28.90
N ALA A 726 -18.19 -8.59 29.79
CA ALA A 726 -19.31 -7.72 30.16
C ALA A 726 -18.83 -6.40 30.76
N ALA A 727 -17.90 -6.44 31.73
CA ALA A 727 -17.38 -5.25 32.40
C ALA A 727 -16.70 -4.26 31.44
N GLY A 728 -15.93 -4.76 30.45
CA GLY A 728 -15.27 -3.92 29.45
C GLY A 728 -16.18 -3.45 28.31
N LEU A 729 -17.20 -4.24 27.93
CA LEU A 729 -18.06 -3.94 26.78
C LEU A 729 -19.28 -3.09 27.13
N LEU A 730 -19.83 -3.19 28.34
CA LEU A 730 -21.03 -2.44 28.75
C LEU A 730 -20.88 -0.91 28.56
N PRO A 731 -19.78 -0.26 29.02
CA PRO A 731 -19.54 1.16 28.76
C PRO A 731 -19.54 1.54 27.28
N VAL A 732 -18.94 0.69 26.43
CA VAL A 732 -18.81 0.96 25.00
C VAL A 732 -20.13 0.73 24.26
N ALA A 733 -20.86 -0.33 24.61
CA ALA A 733 -22.12 -0.71 23.96
C ALA A 733 -23.26 0.27 24.24
N LEU A 734 -23.27 0.88 25.44
CA LEU A 734 -24.25 1.87 25.88
C LEU A 734 -23.77 3.32 25.72
N GLY A 735 -22.53 3.52 25.29
CA GLY A 735 -21.93 4.83 25.07
C GLY A 735 -22.26 5.49 23.72
N LYS A 736 -21.39 6.42 23.32
CA LYS A 736 -21.54 7.24 22.09
C LYS A 736 -21.60 6.37 20.83
N GLN A 737 -22.33 6.84 19.82
CA GLN A 737 -22.39 6.15 18.51
C GLN A 737 -21.01 6.08 17.85
N GLY A 738 -20.66 4.91 17.31
CA GLY A 738 -19.39 4.66 16.64
C GLY A 738 -19.20 3.17 16.34
N LYS A 739 -18.15 2.84 15.56
CA LYS A 739 -17.85 1.45 15.18
C LYS A 739 -17.59 0.53 16.39
N ASP A 740 -16.97 1.07 17.43
CA ASP A 740 -16.66 0.32 18.65
C ASP A 740 -17.93 -0.06 19.42
N ARG A 741 -18.93 0.84 19.44
CA ARG A 741 -20.27 0.55 19.99
C ARG A 741 -20.93 -0.61 19.25
N ASP A 742 -20.85 -0.63 17.93
CA ASP A 742 -21.44 -1.69 17.11
C ASP A 742 -20.74 -3.05 17.36
N CYS A 743 -19.41 -3.04 17.48
CA CYS A 743 -18.63 -4.24 17.81
C CYS A 743 -18.99 -4.76 19.21
N ALA A 744 -19.06 -3.86 20.20
CA ALA A 744 -19.40 -4.23 21.58
C ALA A 744 -20.81 -4.81 21.70
N ARG A 745 -21.80 -4.21 21.02
CA ARG A 745 -23.18 -4.72 20.98
C ARG A 745 -23.27 -6.11 20.35
N GLN A 746 -22.57 -6.35 19.25
CA GLN A 746 -22.53 -7.66 18.60
C GLN A 746 -21.91 -8.72 19.52
N ALA A 747 -20.82 -8.38 20.23
CA ALA A 747 -20.19 -9.28 21.19
C ALA A 747 -21.11 -9.60 22.37
N LEU A 748 -21.83 -8.62 22.92
CA LEU A 748 -22.82 -8.85 24.00
C LEU A 748 -23.99 -9.73 23.52
N ARG A 749 -24.50 -9.53 22.30
CA ARG A 749 -25.54 -10.40 21.73
C ARG A 749 -25.05 -11.82 21.49
N LEU A 750 -23.80 -11.99 21.07
CA LEU A 750 -23.18 -13.30 20.96
C LEU A 750 -23.15 -14.01 22.32
N LEU A 751 -22.78 -13.30 23.39
CA LEU A 751 -22.81 -13.83 24.75
C LEU A 751 -24.23 -14.23 25.19
N VAL A 752 -25.25 -13.42 24.86
CA VAL A 752 -26.66 -13.78 25.12
C VAL A 752 -27.05 -15.07 24.40
N LYS A 753 -26.66 -15.24 23.12
CA LYS A 753 -26.88 -16.49 22.37
C LYS A 753 -26.15 -17.71 22.96
N LEU A 754 -25.09 -17.46 23.73
CA LEU A 754 -24.32 -18.48 24.44
C LEU A 754 -24.79 -18.65 25.90
N ASN A 755 -26.04 -18.24 26.20
CA ASN A 755 -26.69 -18.33 27.50
C ASN A 755 -26.00 -17.54 28.63
N GLN A 756 -25.27 -16.46 28.30
CA GLN A 756 -24.58 -15.60 29.29
C GLN A 756 -25.36 -14.32 29.62
N ARG A 757 -26.68 -14.28 29.35
CA ARG A 757 -27.53 -13.09 29.60
C ARG A 757 -27.51 -12.70 31.09
N GLU A 758 -27.68 -13.68 31.97
CA GLU A 758 -27.68 -13.48 33.43
C GLU A 758 -26.37 -12.85 33.92
N THR A 759 -25.21 -13.35 33.46
CA THR A 759 -23.90 -12.80 33.81
C THR A 759 -23.71 -11.35 33.36
N ILE A 760 -24.23 -10.97 32.19
CA ILE A 760 -24.18 -9.58 31.72
C ILE A 760 -25.06 -8.68 32.61
N GLU A 761 -26.25 -9.15 32.95
CA GLU A 761 -27.21 -8.42 33.79
C GLU A 761 -26.69 -8.28 35.23
N GLU A 762 -26.05 -9.31 35.81
CA GLU A 762 -25.37 -9.26 37.11
C GLU A 762 -24.27 -8.18 37.15
N ILE A 763 -23.41 -8.11 36.13
CA ILE A 763 -22.37 -7.08 36.05
C ILE A 763 -23.01 -5.69 35.85
N ALA A 764 -24.09 -5.59 35.06
CA ALA A 764 -24.79 -4.34 34.86
C ALA A 764 -25.47 -3.82 36.15
N GLN A 765 -25.92 -4.70 37.04
CA GLN A 765 -26.50 -4.31 38.33
C GLN A 765 -25.51 -3.55 39.22
N TRP A 766 -24.20 -3.76 39.06
CA TRP A 766 -23.18 -3.05 39.85
C TRP A 766 -23.13 -1.54 39.57
N TYR A 767 -23.67 -1.08 38.43
CA TYR A 767 -23.85 0.37 38.17
C TYR A 767 -24.94 1.01 39.02
N ASN A 768 -25.81 0.20 39.65
CA ASN A 768 -26.94 0.65 40.46
C ASN A 768 -27.88 1.64 39.72
N GLN A 769 -28.11 1.41 38.43
CA GLN A 769 -28.97 2.23 37.56
C GLN A 769 -29.99 1.34 36.81
N PRO A 770 -31.31 1.45 37.09
CA PRO A 770 -32.32 0.62 36.44
C PRO A 770 -32.44 0.88 34.93
N ASP A 771 -32.15 2.11 34.49
CA ASP A 771 -32.18 2.50 33.07
C ASP A 771 -31.15 1.72 32.23
N VAL A 772 -30.03 1.30 32.82
CA VAL A 772 -29.00 0.48 32.16
C VAL A 772 -29.57 -0.91 31.84
N LEU A 773 -30.30 -1.53 32.77
CA LEU A 773 -30.94 -2.83 32.54
C LEU A 773 -32.08 -2.72 31.51
N ALA A 774 -32.87 -1.65 31.54
CA ALA A 774 -33.89 -1.40 30.53
C ALA A 774 -33.29 -1.19 29.12
N ALA A 775 -32.15 -0.51 29.03
CA ALA A 775 -31.40 -0.34 27.79
C ALA A 775 -30.84 -1.68 27.25
N LEU A 776 -30.41 -2.58 28.13
CA LEU A 776 -29.95 -3.93 27.75
C LEU A 776 -31.10 -4.81 27.28
N ALA A 777 -32.26 -4.79 27.95
CA ALA A 777 -33.45 -5.49 27.48
C ALA A 777 -33.84 -5.00 26.07
N THR A 778 -33.86 -3.68 25.85
CA THR A 778 -34.11 -3.09 24.52
C THR A 778 -33.08 -3.55 23.47
N LEU A 779 -31.81 -3.73 23.86
CA LEU A 779 -30.75 -4.18 22.97
C LEU A 779 -30.88 -5.66 22.57
N PHE A 780 -31.34 -6.50 23.51
CA PHE A 780 -31.43 -7.95 23.32
C PHE A 780 -32.75 -8.40 22.72
N ASP A 781 -33.83 -7.65 22.97
CA ASP A 781 -35.18 -8.02 22.58
C ASP A 781 -35.67 -7.26 21.31
N SER A 782 -34.76 -6.57 20.57
CA SER A 782 -35.05 -5.87 19.31
C SER A 782 -35.31 -6.83 18.13
N ASP A 783 -36.15 -6.43 17.16
CA ASP A 783 -36.43 -7.22 15.95
C ASP A 783 -35.12 -7.56 15.17
N PRO A 784 -34.81 -8.85 14.95
CA PRO A 784 -33.64 -9.28 14.19
C PRO A 784 -33.54 -8.71 12.76
N LEU A 785 -34.66 -8.29 12.13
CA LEU A 785 -34.65 -7.67 10.80
C LEU A 785 -34.15 -6.22 10.81
N GLU A 786 -34.15 -5.54 11.96
CA GLU A 786 -33.59 -4.20 12.12
C GLU A 786 -32.06 -4.21 12.32
N GLU A 787 -31.46 -5.40 12.43
CA GLU A 787 -30.03 -5.62 12.64
C GLU A 787 -29.21 -5.58 11.34
N TYR A 788 -29.24 -4.45 10.63
CA TYR A 788 -28.41 -4.22 9.43
C TYR A 788 -27.30 -3.17 9.68
N PRO A 789 -26.21 -3.17 8.87
CA PRO A 789 -25.08 -2.26 9.06
C PRO A 789 -25.48 -0.77 9.02
N ALA A 790 -24.87 0.05 9.88
CA ALA A 790 -25.11 1.49 9.91
C ALA A 790 -24.73 2.20 8.59
N LYS A 791 -23.77 1.65 7.84
CA LYS A 791 -23.38 2.12 6.51
C LYS A 791 -23.45 0.96 5.52
N ILE A 792 -24.35 1.06 4.55
CA ILE A 792 -24.49 0.09 3.46
C ILE A 792 -23.61 0.56 2.29
N ALA A 793 -22.73 -0.32 1.81
CA ALA A 793 -21.89 -0.05 0.65
C ALA A 793 -22.69 -0.25 -0.66
N PRO A 794 -22.41 0.52 -1.72
CA PRO A 794 -22.99 0.23 -3.03
C PRO A 794 -22.52 -1.14 -3.54
N LEU A 795 -23.36 -1.79 -4.34
CA LEU A 795 -23.03 -3.08 -4.95
C LEU A 795 -21.79 -2.96 -5.86
N PRO A 796 -20.92 -3.99 -5.89
CA PRO A 796 -19.70 -3.96 -6.69
C PRO A 796 -20.02 -4.00 -8.18
N GLY A 797 -19.14 -3.43 -9.01
CA GLY A 797 -19.35 -3.31 -10.46
C GLY A 797 -19.53 -4.62 -11.22
N PHE A 798 -19.07 -5.75 -10.66
CA PHE A 798 -19.30 -7.09 -11.23
C PHE A 798 -20.73 -7.61 -11.00
N TYR A 799 -21.52 -7.00 -10.12
CA TYR A 799 -22.89 -7.41 -9.83
C TYR A 799 -23.85 -6.94 -10.94
N GLN A 800 -23.74 -7.57 -12.11
CA GLN A 800 -24.52 -7.28 -13.31
C GLN A 800 -25.40 -8.48 -13.65
N PHE A 801 -26.63 -8.48 -13.14
CA PHE A 801 -27.50 -9.66 -13.13
C PHE A 801 -28.40 -9.81 -14.36
N SER A 802 -28.23 -8.97 -15.40
CA SER A 802 -29.09 -8.97 -16.59
C SER A 802 -29.14 -10.33 -17.29
N LEU A 803 -28.03 -11.08 -17.27
CA LEU A 803 -27.90 -12.40 -17.88
C LEU A 803 -27.91 -13.55 -16.87
N TRP A 804 -28.15 -13.26 -15.58
CA TRP A 804 -28.11 -14.28 -14.53
C TRP A 804 -29.45 -14.97 -14.40
N ARG A 805 -29.41 -16.24 -13.99
CA ARG A 805 -30.62 -16.96 -13.62
C ARG A 805 -31.20 -16.34 -12.37
N ARG A 806 -32.44 -15.85 -12.48
CA ARG A 806 -33.12 -15.13 -11.39
C ARG A 806 -33.77 -16.10 -10.41
N PRO A 807 -33.71 -15.83 -9.10
CA PRO A 807 -34.50 -16.57 -8.11
C PRO A 807 -35.99 -16.54 -8.45
N ARG A 808 -36.67 -17.67 -8.24
CA ARG A 808 -38.08 -17.88 -8.56
C ARG A 808 -38.89 -18.15 -7.30
N LEU A 809 -40.04 -17.50 -7.17
CA LEU A 809 -40.94 -17.64 -6.03
C LEU A 809 -41.47 -19.08 -5.93
N LYS A 810 -41.57 -19.63 -4.71
CA LYS A 810 -42.21 -20.95 -4.52
C LYS A 810 -43.70 -20.94 -4.82
N SER A 811 -44.37 -19.79 -4.68
CA SER A 811 -45.82 -19.65 -4.82
C SER A 811 -46.30 -19.75 -6.28
N ASN A 812 -45.61 -19.09 -7.21
CA ASN A 812 -46.04 -18.95 -8.60
C ASN A 812 -44.91 -19.14 -9.63
N ASN A 813 -43.69 -19.47 -9.19
CA ASN A 813 -42.52 -19.69 -10.04
C ASN A 813 -42.08 -18.48 -10.89
N LEU A 814 -42.61 -17.27 -10.61
CA LEU A 814 -42.22 -16.06 -11.31
C LEU A 814 -40.82 -15.58 -10.87
N PRO A 815 -40.01 -15.05 -11.79
CA PRO A 815 -38.68 -14.53 -11.50
C PRO A 815 -38.73 -13.16 -10.81
N LEU A 816 -37.69 -12.86 -10.03
CA LEU A 816 -37.53 -11.56 -9.38
C LEU A 816 -37.38 -10.38 -10.37
N PRO A 817 -38.06 -9.24 -10.14
CA PRO A 817 -37.79 -8.01 -10.89
C PRO A 817 -36.45 -7.37 -10.50
N ASP A 818 -35.98 -6.41 -11.30
CA ASP A 818 -34.66 -5.77 -11.13
C ASP A 818 -34.45 -5.11 -9.76
N ASP A 819 -35.47 -4.45 -9.21
CA ASP A 819 -35.35 -3.80 -7.91
C ASP A 819 -35.17 -4.83 -6.78
N ALA A 820 -35.90 -5.93 -6.84
CA ALA A 820 -35.76 -7.02 -5.89
C ALA A 820 -34.40 -7.73 -6.01
N MET A 821 -33.83 -7.83 -7.22
CA MET A 821 -32.46 -8.31 -7.43
C MET A 821 -31.43 -7.39 -6.75
N ARG A 822 -31.59 -6.07 -6.82
CA ARG A 822 -30.73 -5.10 -6.11
C ARG A 822 -30.83 -5.25 -4.59
N HIS A 823 -32.04 -5.45 -4.06
CA HIS A 823 -32.25 -5.69 -2.63
C HIS A 823 -31.64 -7.02 -2.18
N LEU A 824 -31.77 -8.08 -2.98
CA LEU A 824 -31.12 -9.37 -2.73
C LEU A 824 -29.59 -9.24 -2.64
N GLY A 825 -28.98 -8.58 -3.63
CA GLY A 825 -27.54 -8.31 -3.62
C GLY A 825 -27.12 -7.53 -2.37
N THR A 826 -27.91 -6.53 -1.98
CA THR A 826 -27.63 -5.70 -0.79
C THR A 826 -27.62 -6.55 0.48
N MET A 827 -28.63 -7.40 0.68
CA MET A 827 -28.69 -8.31 1.83
C MET A 827 -27.51 -9.29 1.89
N LEU A 828 -27.13 -9.85 0.74
CA LEU A 828 -26.00 -10.77 0.65
C LEU A 828 -24.66 -10.08 0.93
N SER A 829 -24.56 -8.77 0.67
CA SER A 829 -23.36 -7.98 0.95
C SER A 829 -23.14 -7.68 2.43
N PHE A 830 -24.14 -7.90 3.30
CA PHE A 830 -24.00 -7.63 4.72
C PHE A 830 -22.92 -8.53 5.38
N PRO A 831 -22.16 -8.00 6.35
CA PRO A 831 -21.18 -8.78 7.12
C PRO A 831 -21.83 -9.99 7.78
N ARG A 832 -21.13 -11.13 7.76
CA ARG A 832 -21.65 -12.44 8.22
C ARG A 832 -20.75 -13.13 9.24
N ASP A 833 -19.71 -12.43 9.73
CA ASP A 833 -18.65 -13.04 10.54
C ASP A 833 -19.13 -13.50 11.94
N ILE A 834 -20.25 -12.97 12.43
CA ILE A 834 -20.77 -13.26 13.78
C ILE A 834 -22.19 -13.84 13.75
N THR A 835 -23.10 -13.23 12.99
CA THR A 835 -24.49 -13.68 12.85
C THR A 835 -25.00 -13.34 11.45
N PRO A 836 -25.56 -14.30 10.70
CA PRO A 836 -26.21 -14.01 9.43
C PRO A 836 -27.42 -13.10 9.64
N TYR A 837 -27.61 -12.13 8.74
CA TYR A 837 -28.80 -11.27 8.74
C TYR A 837 -30.09 -12.11 8.68
N ALA A 838 -31.07 -11.81 9.54
CA ALA A 838 -32.28 -12.61 9.68
C ALA A 838 -33.10 -12.73 8.38
N GLY A 839 -33.06 -11.70 7.52
CA GLY A 839 -33.71 -11.72 6.21
C GLY A 839 -33.24 -12.86 5.30
N LEU A 840 -32.04 -13.42 5.52
CA LEU A 840 -31.53 -14.55 4.74
C LEU A 840 -32.32 -15.84 4.96
N ALA A 841 -32.96 -16.02 6.13
CA ALA A 841 -33.86 -17.14 6.37
C ALA A 841 -35.15 -17.00 5.54
N ILE A 842 -35.70 -15.79 5.49
CA ILE A 842 -36.90 -15.45 4.70
C ILE A 842 -36.65 -15.74 3.21
N ILE A 843 -35.46 -15.44 2.70
CA ILE A 843 -35.07 -15.77 1.31
C ILE A 843 -35.18 -17.28 1.04
N LYS A 844 -34.64 -18.12 1.92
CA LYS A 844 -34.68 -19.58 1.76
C LYS A 844 -36.11 -20.13 1.82
N GLU A 845 -36.98 -19.49 2.58
CA GLU A 845 -38.39 -19.88 2.68
C GLU A 845 -39.20 -19.43 1.47
N THR A 846 -38.85 -18.28 0.87
CA THR A 846 -39.62 -17.64 -0.20
C THR A 846 -39.34 -18.19 -1.61
N PHE A 847 -38.08 -18.52 -1.93
CA PHE A 847 -37.67 -18.92 -3.30
C PHE A 847 -37.31 -20.40 -3.43
N THR A 848 -37.45 -20.96 -4.63
CA THR A 848 -37.09 -22.36 -4.89
C THR A 848 -35.59 -22.60 -4.68
N ARG A 849 -35.23 -23.75 -4.12
CA ARG A 849 -33.83 -24.06 -3.75
C ARG A 849 -32.93 -24.10 -4.98
N GLU A 850 -33.45 -24.59 -6.10
CA GLU A 850 -32.76 -24.73 -7.37
C GLU A 850 -32.44 -23.36 -7.99
N SER A 851 -33.41 -22.45 -8.02
CA SER A 851 -33.20 -21.11 -8.59
C SER A 851 -32.25 -20.25 -7.75
N LEU A 852 -32.27 -20.40 -6.42
CA LEU A 852 -31.29 -19.75 -5.53
C LEU A 852 -29.87 -20.28 -5.76
N ALA A 853 -29.71 -21.60 -5.95
CA ALA A 853 -28.41 -22.21 -6.19
C ALA A 853 -27.82 -21.77 -7.54
N ASP A 854 -28.65 -21.69 -8.58
CA ASP A 854 -28.26 -21.21 -9.91
C ASP A 854 -27.84 -19.75 -9.89
N PHE A 855 -28.64 -18.88 -9.26
CA PHE A 855 -28.28 -17.48 -9.03
C PHE A 855 -26.97 -17.35 -8.24
N GLY A 856 -26.81 -18.13 -7.17
CA GLY A 856 -25.61 -18.15 -6.35
C GLY A 856 -24.36 -18.56 -7.14
N TRP A 857 -24.50 -19.50 -8.07
CA TRP A 857 -23.42 -19.90 -8.98
C TRP A 857 -23.06 -18.78 -9.96
N ASP A 858 -24.04 -18.12 -10.57
CA ASP A 858 -23.80 -17.01 -11.50
C ASP A 858 -23.11 -15.84 -10.80
N LEU A 859 -23.52 -15.52 -9.55
CA LEU A 859 -22.84 -14.54 -8.70
C LEU A 859 -21.40 -14.93 -8.38
N TYR A 860 -21.15 -16.20 -8.04
CA TYR A 860 -19.80 -16.70 -7.77
C TYR A 860 -18.92 -16.60 -9.01
N THR A 861 -19.42 -17.01 -10.17
CA THR A 861 -18.71 -16.92 -11.45
C THR A 861 -18.39 -15.47 -11.81
N ALA A 862 -19.33 -14.54 -11.64
CA ALA A 862 -19.06 -13.11 -11.87
C ALA A 862 -17.98 -12.57 -10.91
N TRP A 863 -17.97 -13.00 -9.65
CA TRP A 863 -16.94 -12.62 -8.69
C TRP A 863 -15.56 -13.20 -9.02
N THR A 864 -15.47 -14.46 -9.45
CA THR A 864 -14.20 -15.07 -9.87
C THR A 864 -13.65 -14.42 -11.13
N GLU A 865 -14.51 -14.14 -12.12
CA GLU A 865 -14.17 -13.42 -13.35
C GLU A 865 -13.75 -11.96 -13.09
N ALA A 866 -14.23 -11.36 -11.99
CA ALA A 866 -13.76 -10.06 -11.52
C ALA A 866 -12.45 -10.12 -10.72
N GLY A 867 -11.74 -11.25 -10.71
CA GLY A 867 -10.47 -11.41 -9.99
C GLY A 867 -10.62 -11.83 -8.52
N ALA A 868 -11.80 -12.26 -8.11
CA ALA A 868 -12.10 -12.66 -6.72
C ALA A 868 -11.68 -11.60 -5.68
N PRO A 869 -12.14 -10.33 -5.81
CA PRO A 869 -11.73 -9.25 -4.94
C PRO A 869 -12.04 -9.56 -3.48
N ALA A 870 -11.02 -9.50 -2.61
CA ALA A 870 -11.11 -9.94 -1.23
C ALA A 870 -12.14 -9.19 -0.39
N LYS A 871 -12.38 -7.90 -0.70
CA LYS A 871 -13.41 -7.07 -0.03
C LYS A 871 -14.82 -7.55 -0.32
N GLU A 872 -15.02 -8.19 -1.47
CA GLU A 872 -16.32 -8.68 -1.93
C GLU A 872 -16.44 -10.21 -1.79
N ASN A 873 -15.66 -10.81 -0.88
CA ASN A 873 -15.68 -12.25 -0.57
C ASN A 873 -17.07 -12.76 -0.13
N TRP A 874 -18.00 -11.83 0.17
CA TRP A 874 -19.40 -12.11 0.39
C TRP A 874 -20.04 -12.84 -0.80
N ALA A 875 -19.60 -12.61 -2.05
CA ALA A 875 -20.11 -13.34 -3.21
C ALA A 875 -19.80 -14.85 -3.13
N PHE A 876 -18.57 -15.21 -2.76
CA PHE A 876 -18.17 -16.59 -2.53
C PHE A 876 -18.92 -17.23 -1.35
N THR A 877 -18.97 -16.55 -0.20
CA THR A 877 -19.64 -17.12 0.99
C THR A 877 -21.15 -17.22 0.83
N SER A 878 -21.75 -16.55 -0.17
CA SER A 878 -23.17 -16.73 -0.52
C SER A 878 -23.49 -18.12 -1.05
N LEU A 879 -22.52 -18.85 -1.60
CA LEU A 879 -22.69 -20.26 -2.00
C LEU A 879 -23.09 -21.15 -0.81
N GLY A 880 -22.56 -20.89 0.39
CA GLY A 880 -22.94 -21.65 1.59
C GLY A 880 -24.37 -21.34 2.08
N ILE A 881 -24.98 -20.26 1.59
CA ILE A 881 -26.33 -19.85 1.95
C ILE A 881 -27.32 -20.31 0.89
N LEU A 882 -27.02 -20.03 -0.37
CA LEU A 882 -27.94 -20.22 -1.50
C LEU A 882 -27.75 -21.56 -2.20
N GLY A 883 -26.57 -22.17 -2.06
CA GLY A 883 -26.18 -23.38 -2.77
C GLY A 883 -26.93 -24.63 -2.31
N ASN A 884 -26.88 -25.63 -3.17
CA ASN A 884 -27.40 -26.98 -2.97
C ASN A 884 -26.30 -28.03 -3.15
N ASP A 885 -26.66 -29.31 -3.14
CA ASP A 885 -25.72 -30.41 -3.27
C ASP A 885 -24.95 -30.37 -4.60
N ASP A 886 -25.59 -29.92 -5.69
CA ASP A 886 -24.93 -29.70 -6.98
C ASP A 886 -23.90 -28.56 -6.93
N THR A 887 -24.19 -27.50 -6.18
CA THR A 887 -23.24 -26.41 -5.94
C THR A 887 -21.99 -26.94 -5.24
N ALA A 888 -22.15 -27.81 -4.23
CA ALA A 888 -21.03 -28.45 -3.55
C ALA A 888 -20.21 -29.35 -4.49
N ARG A 889 -20.88 -30.13 -5.37
CA ARG A 889 -20.22 -30.96 -6.39
C ARG A 889 -19.41 -30.11 -7.37
N LYS A 890 -19.97 -29.00 -7.87
CA LYS A 890 -19.26 -28.07 -8.78
C LYS A 890 -18.07 -27.38 -8.09
N LEU A 891 -18.15 -27.09 -6.79
CA LEU A 891 -17.09 -26.41 -6.05
C LEU A 891 -15.95 -27.34 -5.62
N THR A 892 -16.25 -28.63 -5.38
CA THR A 892 -15.26 -29.63 -4.92
C THR A 892 -13.96 -29.69 -5.76
N PRO A 893 -13.99 -29.78 -7.10
CA PRO A 893 -12.76 -29.79 -7.90
C PRO A 893 -11.96 -28.49 -7.78
N LEU A 894 -12.63 -27.33 -7.60
CA LEU A 894 -11.99 -26.02 -7.48
C LEU A 894 -11.31 -25.81 -6.12
N ILE A 895 -11.70 -26.56 -5.09
CA ILE A 895 -11.04 -26.56 -3.77
C ILE A 895 -9.86 -27.52 -3.75
N ARG A 896 -9.90 -28.59 -4.54
CA ARG A 896 -8.86 -29.63 -4.60
C ARG A 896 -7.72 -29.33 -5.58
N ALA A 897 -7.98 -28.47 -6.57
CA ALA A 897 -6.99 -27.93 -7.49
C ALA A 897 -6.19 -26.81 -6.83
#